data_AF-E3MSQ5-F1
#
_entry.id   AF-E3MSQ5-F1
#
_cell.length_a   1.000
_cell.length_b   1.000
_cell.length_c   1.000
_cell.angle_alpha   90.00
_cell.angle_beta   90.00
_cell.angle_gamma   90.00
#
_symmetry.space_group_name_H-M   'P 1'
#
loop_
_entity.id
_entity.type
_entity.pdbx_description
1 polymer ?
#
loop_
_entity_poly.entity_id
_entity_poly.type
_entity_poly.pdbx_seq_one_letter_code
_entity_poly.pdbx_strand_id
1 'polypeptide(L)'
;MISTLSKFDFRFRYMVGVKKHVRANRRNSEKNSLRAKNETLINEGGIIQSTISQLQEFIQSIILVITMLRKDIVNVSRRIATVSLESAMKDEKLRKLEYTISQRRKTIVRIQNEKKNFKKMNRKNRKIIKNQENELNNGKEEVFKLQERDPSFGCNAEYRPNSHTKIKKDRCERVILAIRNLVGSENVDNFLHYFLQFVNDSRFKTRFQLSPEETFFAKVRFHLTDGFLKKFHTFYHTLTGFNVFSSRWCIGHIQKKVSCISDYTISIQDVVKKMILGPTTTVKRPKVLINNISVVLARRLSNLAASGRLVFDSSTGNNICVTLGGDKGGEEAKLLLIIENVSTPNDANGIMLLGYYTGNDDYKSLKENFGEVFEQFNKLTEVQYECGGVQITKNVQKRVAGDCKFLSSLYGHGGQSSSEPCHLCFTSYSTHGSKKALIESFEFDKCVGRRSLSDYRDSLVDVPLENSAIPPMHIFQGLTQKYGIDHFLSECNRLDYINLQGLDEDDEADVDFPDSLAAQKKMLKNLENEENHYLKRISAGLTSRESYYEILEGYEKVEKRKRRKEKYKRCESTACLANVLNKKLAEDDTIFRCETCQKTLHYYCNGVVELDENEMDGAKECFECTNGGRPSSIHSRKTVVKEKLNKLEDVIEDDEKSWDAVTKEKDNVTVIIKDATGPMRKKFDKIMRKIGCENYHCSQNITGNMSRKFLRKAIIDEIISIFKPSEQMESLRMFLYDLSNLMSTSNNSIKTNEEIEEIRDLLSSMISNLKKAHPKKGIILKLHLLCAHLMPYLEKHRSWGKVSEQGIEMIHQVFKKLQLLYAPVRDLVRNASLLVQSHANNNMVYDVGEWWNE
;
A
#
# COMPACT_ATOMS: atom_id res chain seq x y z
N MET A 1 -39.57 -96.66 24.78
CA MET A 1 -40.15 -95.82 23.69
C MET A 1 -39.63 -96.42 22.38
N ILE A 2 -40.47 -96.99 21.52
CA ILE A 2 -41.44 -96.34 20.60
C ILE A 2 -40.69 -95.60 19.47
N SER A 3 -40.85 -95.89 18.17
CA SER A 3 -41.55 -97.01 17.47
C SER A 3 -41.22 -97.06 15.95
N THR A 4 -41.62 -98.14 15.23
CA THR A 4 -41.99 -98.22 13.77
C THR A 4 -40.91 -97.91 12.68
N LEU A 5 -40.79 -98.50 11.47
CA LEU A 5 -41.39 -99.58 10.61
C LEU A 5 -40.42 -99.82 9.37
N SER A 6 -40.50 -100.70 8.33
CA SER A 6 -41.35 -101.85 7.90
C SER A 6 -40.82 -102.61 6.64
N LYS A 7 -40.95 -103.97 6.60
CA LYS A 7 -41.27 -104.90 5.44
C LYS A 7 -40.25 -105.12 4.26
N PHE A 8 -40.10 -106.28 3.51
CA PHE A 8 -40.63 -107.72 3.51
C PHE A 8 -39.78 -108.79 2.65
N ASP A 9 -40.17 -110.13 2.55
CA ASP A 9 -39.40 -111.40 2.11
C ASP A 9 -39.93 -112.20 0.81
N PHE A 10 -39.79 -113.50 0.34
CA PHE A 10 -39.64 -114.92 0.89
C PHE A 10 -39.52 -116.18 -0.14
N ARG A 11 -38.39 -116.99 -0.20
CA ARG A 11 -38.15 -118.53 -0.23
C ARG A 11 -38.76 -119.54 -1.34
N PHE A 12 -38.43 -120.86 -1.67
CA PHE A 12 -37.32 -121.92 -1.56
C PHE A 12 -37.54 -123.43 -2.19
N ARG A 13 -36.56 -124.11 -2.90
CA ARG A 13 -36.07 -125.62 -2.94
C ARG A 13 -36.70 -126.91 -3.77
N TYR A 14 -35.91 -128.02 -4.21
CA TYR A 14 -36.14 -129.59 -4.44
C TYR A 14 -35.81 -130.54 -5.78
N MET A 15 -35.89 -131.98 -5.87
CA MET A 15 -35.22 -133.04 -6.87
C MET A 15 -35.62 -134.66 -7.01
N VAL A 16 -35.38 -135.57 -8.09
CA VAL A 16 -35.37 -137.19 -8.21
C VAL A 16 -35.09 -138.07 -9.61
N GLY A 17 -34.96 -139.49 -9.76
CA GLY A 17 -34.74 -140.43 -11.05
C GLY A 17 -34.70 -142.11 -11.12
N VAL A 18 -34.55 -142.93 -12.28
CA VAL A 18 -34.74 -144.52 -12.49
C VAL A 18 -34.08 -145.44 -13.74
N LYS A 19 -34.11 -146.87 -13.90
CA LYS A 19 -33.48 -147.88 -15.00
C LYS A 19 -33.62 -149.55 -15.05
N LYS A 20 -33.45 -150.44 -16.18
CA LYS A 20 -33.33 -152.06 -16.30
C LYS A 20 -33.14 -153.02 -17.68
N HIS A 21 -32.69 -154.37 -17.66
CA HIS A 21 -32.80 -155.78 -18.47
C HIS A 21 -32.28 -156.28 -19.97
N VAL A 22 -32.22 -157.55 -20.68
CA VAL A 22 -31.99 -159.16 -20.68
C VAL A 22 -32.22 -159.99 -22.12
N ARG A 23 -31.95 -161.27 -22.74
CA ARG A 23 -31.13 -162.67 -22.89
C ARG A 23 -31.33 -163.66 -24.25
N ALA A 24 -30.68 -164.91 -24.54
CA ALA A 24 -30.74 -165.88 -25.81
C ALA A 24 -30.32 -167.51 -25.89
N ASN A 25 -30.30 -168.37 -27.04
CA ASN A 25 -30.02 -169.94 -27.30
C ASN A 25 -29.69 -170.48 -28.86
N ARG A 26 -29.46 -171.71 -29.58
CA ARG A 26 -29.24 -173.30 -29.70
C ARG A 26 -28.79 -173.88 -31.20
N ARG A 27 -28.59 -175.13 -31.85
CA ARG A 27 -28.18 -176.69 -31.79
C ARG A 27 -28.16 -177.58 -33.19
N ASN A 28 -27.30 -178.64 -33.57
CA ASN A 28 -27.53 -179.80 -34.64
C ASN A 28 -26.58 -181.16 -34.85
N SER A 29 -26.68 -182.09 -35.91
CA SER A 29 -25.99 -183.50 -36.21
C SER A 29 -26.17 -184.18 -37.71
N GLU A 30 -25.77 -185.37 -38.39
CA GLU A 30 -24.97 -186.74 -38.38
C GLU A 30 -24.90 -187.67 -39.76
N LYS A 31 -24.00 -188.76 -40.02
CA LYS A 31 -24.07 -190.09 -40.90
C LYS A 31 -23.11 -190.56 -42.17
N ASN A 32 -22.70 -191.90 -42.46
CA ASN A 32 -22.38 -192.71 -43.79
C ASN A 32 -21.51 -194.14 -43.82
N SER A 33 -21.37 -195.05 -44.91
CA SER A 33 -20.47 -196.34 -45.08
C SER A 33 -20.26 -197.25 -46.46
N LEU A 34 -19.34 -198.31 -46.53
CA LEU A 34 -18.90 -199.55 -47.38
C LEU A 34 -18.41 -199.69 -48.90
N ARG A 35 -18.16 -198.69 -49.76
CA ARG A 35 -17.63 -198.94 -51.16
C ARG A 35 -16.09 -199.18 -51.25
N ALA A 36 -15.44 -199.37 -50.10
CA ALA A 36 -14.22 -198.61 -49.81
C ALA A 36 -12.85 -199.24 -50.13
N LYS A 37 -12.74 -200.49 -50.61
CA LYS A 37 -11.41 -201.09 -50.86
C LYS A 37 -10.78 -200.78 -52.22
N ASN A 38 -11.57 -200.32 -53.20
CA ASN A 38 -11.01 -199.52 -54.32
C ASN A 38 -10.93 -198.03 -53.96
N GLU A 39 -11.72 -197.56 -52.98
CA GLU A 39 -11.53 -196.22 -52.42
C GLU A 39 -10.27 -196.12 -51.55
N THR A 40 -9.63 -197.21 -51.07
CA THR A 40 -8.41 -197.07 -50.23
C THR A 40 -7.20 -196.52 -50.98
N LEU A 41 -7.00 -196.88 -52.25
CA LEU A 41 -5.96 -196.24 -53.09
C LEU A 41 -6.35 -194.83 -53.55
N ILE A 42 -7.64 -194.50 -53.53
CA ILE A 42 -8.15 -193.14 -53.76
C ILE A 42 -8.04 -192.30 -52.47
N ASN A 43 -8.17 -192.91 -51.30
CA ASN A 43 -8.09 -192.28 -49.98
C ASN A 43 -6.66 -191.82 -49.66
N GLU A 44 -5.62 -192.56 -50.05
CA GLU A 44 -4.25 -192.09 -49.83
C GLU A 44 -3.92 -190.85 -50.69
N GLY A 45 -4.47 -190.77 -51.91
CA GLY A 45 -4.52 -189.51 -52.67
C GLY A 45 -5.36 -188.43 -51.99
N GLY A 46 -6.53 -188.80 -51.45
CA GLY A 46 -7.42 -187.91 -50.69
C GLY A 46 -6.80 -187.32 -49.42
N ILE A 47 -5.95 -188.07 -48.71
CA ILE A 47 -5.23 -187.63 -47.52
C ILE A 47 -4.23 -186.51 -47.86
N ILE A 48 -3.54 -186.63 -49.00
CA ILE A 48 -2.67 -185.56 -49.52
C ILE A 48 -3.52 -184.32 -49.87
N GLN A 49 -4.66 -184.52 -50.55
CA GLN A 49 -5.60 -183.45 -50.90
C GLN A 49 -6.14 -182.72 -49.65
N SER A 50 -6.52 -183.45 -48.58
CA SER A 50 -7.01 -182.85 -47.33
C SER A 50 -5.94 -182.08 -46.57
N THR A 51 -4.68 -182.55 -46.63
CA THR A 51 -3.55 -181.86 -45.98
C THR A 51 -3.30 -180.50 -46.63
N ILE A 52 -3.41 -180.41 -47.96
CA ILE A 52 -3.34 -179.14 -48.70
C ILE A 52 -4.48 -178.19 -48.30
N SER A 53 -5.71 -178.70 -48.16
CA SER A 53 -6.87 -177.89 -47.71
C SER A 53 -6.70 -177.34 -46.28
N GLN A 54 -6.17 -178.15 -45.35
CA GLN A 54 -5.88 -177.70 -43.98
C GLN A 54 -4.80 -176.62 -43.93
N LEU A 55 -3.76 -176.72 -44.77
CA LEU A 55 -2.75 -175.66 -44.92
C LEU A 55 -3.34 -174.36 -45.48
N GLN A 56 -4.30 -174.44 -46.40
CA GLN A 56 -4.99 -173.26 -46.93
C GLN A 56 -5.83 -172.56 -45.84
N GLU A 57 -6.62 -173.29 -45.05
CA GLU A 57 -7.37 -172.70 -43.93
C GLU A 57 -6.44 -172.07 -42.88
N PHE A 58 -5.29 -172.69 -42.59
CA PHE A 58 -4.31 -172.15 -41.65
C PHE A 58 -3.67 -170.83 -42.15
N ILE A 59 -3.38 -170.73 -43.45
CA ILE A 59 -2.94 -169.48 -44.08
C ILE A 59 -4.04 -168.40 -44.01
N GLN A 60 -5.31 -168.77 -44.24
CA GLN A 60 -6.46 -167.88 -44.13
C GLN A 60 -6.58 -167.26 -42.72
N SER A 61 -6.35 -168.08 -41.68
CA SER A 61 -6.32 -167.66 -40.27
C SER A 61 -5.23 -166.62 -39.99
N ILE A 62 -4.00 -166.86 -40.48
CA ILE A 62 -2.86 -165.95 -40.31
C ILE A 62 -3.14 -164.58 -40.96
N ILE A 63 -3.74 -164.57 -42.17
CA ILE A 63 -4.11 -163.33 -42.88
C ILE A 63 -5.12 -162.50 -42.06
N LEU A 64 -6.08 -163.16 -41.39
CA LEU A 64 -7.08 -162.50 -40.55
C LEU A 64 -6.44 -161.83 -39.32
N VAL A 65 -5.52 -162.52 -38.64
CA VAL A 65 -4.79 -161.97 -37.48
C VAL A 65 -3.93 -160.77 -37.88
N ILE A 66 -3.24 -160.84 -39.02
CA ILE A 66 -2.44 -159.71 -39.55
C ILE A 66 -3.32 -158.51 -39.89
N THR A 67 -4.56 -158.71 -40.38
CA THR A 67 -5.49 -157.59 -40.63
C THR A 67 -6.03 -156.97 -39.34
N MET A 68 -6.26 -157.76 -38.28
CA MET A 68 -6.62 -157.23 -36.96
C MET A 68 -5.49 -156.38 -36.36
N LEU A 69 -4.26 -156.90 -36.31
CA LEU A 69 -3.10 -156.17 -35.77
C LEU A 69 -2.84 -154.85 -36.50
N ARG A 70 -2.98 -154.80 -37.83
CA ARG A 70 -2.88 -153.56 -38.61
C ARG A 70 -3.94 -152.52 -38.20
N LYS A 71 -5.15 -152.95 -37.85
CA LYS A 71 -6.26 -152.06 -37.46
C LYS A 71 -6.01 -151.42 -36.08
N ASP A 72 -5.46 -152.18 -35.14
CA ASP A 72 -5.19 -151.67 -33.79
C ASP A 72 -3.99 -150.72 -33.75
N ILE A 73 -2.93 -150.98 -34.52
CA ILE A 73 -1.79 -150.04 -34.68
C ILE A 73 -2.29 -148.66 -35.16
N VAL A 74 -3.19 -148.62 -36.15
CA VAL A 74 -3.77 -147.36 -36.66
C VAL A 74 -4.61 -146.64 -35.60
N ASN A 75 -5.34 -147.36 -34.77
CA ASN A 75 -6.12 -146.78 -33.66
C ASN A 75 -5.23 -146.20 -32.55
N VAL A 76 -4.13 -146.88 -32.20
CA VAL A 76 -3.16 -146.39 -31.20
C VAL A 76 -2.47 -145.13 -31.71
N SER A 77 -1.95 -145.12 -32.94
CA SER A 77 -1.31 -143.93 -33.54
C SER A 77 -2.24 -142.71 -33.57
N ARG A 78 -3.53 -142.91 -33.86
CA ARG A 78 -4.53 -141.83 -33.89
C ARG A 78 -4.82 -141.24 -32.50
N ARG A 79 -4.76 -142.05 -31.43
CA ARG A 79 -4.85 -141.60 -30.04
C ARG A 79 -3.60 -140.84 -29.58
N ILE A 80 -2.41 -141.29 -29.96
CA ILE A 80 -1.15 -140.60 -29.63
C ILE A 80 -1.13 -139.20 -30.26
N ALA A 81 -1.54 -139.08 -31.53
CA ALA A 81 -1.60 -137.80 -32.24
C ALA A 81 -2.54 -136.78 -31.57
N THR A 82 -3.70 -137.21 -31.05
CA THR A 82 -4.66 -136.31 -30.40
C THR A 82 -4.20 -135.85 -29.01
N VAL A 83 -3.64 -136.75 -28.19
CA VAL A 83 -3.10 -136.39 -26.86
C VAL A 83 -1.89 -135.44 -26.98
N SER A 84 -1.02 -135.66 -27.97
CA SER A 84 0.15 -134.80 -28.22
C SER A 84 -0.26 -133.35 -28.55
N LEU A 85 -1.31 -133.17 -29.37
CA LEU A 85 -1.82 -131.85 -29.73
C LEU A 85 -2.38 -131.09 -28.52
N GLU A 86 -3.14 -131.76 -27.66
CA GLU A 86 -3.68 -131.16 -26.43
C GLU A 86 -2.59 -130.76 -25.43
N SER A 87 -1.49 -131.51 -25.35
CA SER A 87 -0.36 -131.18 -24.48
C SER A 87 0.30 -129.88 -24.94
N ALA A 88 0.63 -129.78 -26.24
CA ALA A 88 1.27 -128.61 -26.82
C ALA A 88 0.44 -127.32 -26.62
N MET A 89 -0.90 -127.40 -26.77
CA MET A 89 -1.78 -126.25 -26.54
C MET A 89 -1.88 -125.82 -25.07
N LYS A 90 -1.61 -126.71 -24.11
CA LYS A 90 -1.58 -126.39 -22.68
C LYS A 90 -0.25 -125.75 -22.29
N ASP A 91 0.88 -126.26 -22.77
CA ASP A 91 2.21 -125.70 -22.52
C ASP A 91 2.39 -124.29 -23.10
N GLU A 92 1.88 -124.07 -24.32
CA GLU A 92 1.85 -122.76 -24.98
C GLU A 92 1.10 -121.69 -24.14
N LYS A 93 -0.03 -122.08 -23.52
CA LYS A 93 -0.78 -121.23 -22.59
C LYS A 93 -0.06 -121.01 -21.27
N LEU A 94 0.55 -122.05 -20.70
CA LEU A 94 1.24 -121.98 -19.41
C LEU A 94 2.44 -121.01 -19.48
N ARG A 95 3.30 -121.15 -20.50
CA ARG A 95 4.46 -120.27 -20.72
C ARG A 95 4.07 -118.80 -20.88
N LYS A 96 2.98 -118.51 -21.60
CA LYS A 96 2.45 -117.14 -21.75
C LYS A 96 1.92 -116.56 -20.43
N LEU A 97 1.29 -117.38 -19.59
CA LEU A 97 0.83 -116.97 -18.26
C LEU A 97 2.01 -116.70 -17.30
N GLU A 98 3.00 -117.59 -17.25
CA GLU A 98 4.19 -117.46 -16.42
C GLU A 98 5.03 -116.24 -16.78
N TYR A 99 5.22 -115.98 -18.09
CA TYR A 99 5.89 -114.78 -18.58
C TYR A 99 5.16 -113.51 -18.12
N THR A 100 3.82 -113.49 -18.23
CA THR A 100 2.99 -112.35 -17.80
C THR A 100 3.05 -112.11 -16.29
N ILE A 101 3.06 -113.18 -15.48
CA ILE A 101 3.20 -113.11 -14.02
C ILE A 101 4.61 -112.65 -13.62
N SER A 102 5.65 -113.13 -14.30
CA SER A 102 7.05 -112.72 -14.09
C SER A 102 7.22 -111.22 -14.35
N GLN A 103 6.71 -110.71 -15.47
CA GLN A 103 6.77 -109.27 -15.78
C GLN A 103 5.97 -108.44 -14.77
N ARG A 104 4.73 -108.82 -14.43
CA ARG A 104 3.93 -108.11 -13.42
C ARG A 104 4.59 -108.09 -12.04
N ARG A 105 5.25 -109.17 -11.61
CA ARG A 105 6.03 -109.20 -10.36
C ARG A 105 7.20 -108.22 -10.39
N LYS A 106 7.96 -108.16 -11.49
CA LYS A 106 9.06 -107.17 -11.66
C LYS A 106 8.53 -105.72 -11.58
N THR A 107 7.42 -105.42 -12.26
CA THR A 107 6.79 -104.09 -12.22
C THR A 107 6.30 -103.71 -10.81
N ILE A 108 5.70 -104.64 -10.07
CA ILE A 108 5.23 -104.38 -8.69
C ILE A 108 6.40 -104.07 -7.75
N VAL A 109 7.50 -104.83 -7.82
CA VAL A 109 8.71 -104.57 -7.01
C VAL A 109 9.33 -103.22 -7.36
N ARG A 110 9.39 -102.88 -8.65
CA ARG A 110 9.86 -101.58 -9.12
C ARG A 110 9.00 -100.43 -8.56
N ILE A 111 7.68 -100.51 -8.69
CA ILE A 111 6.74 -99.51 -8.15
C ILE A 111 6.84 -99.41 -6.62
N GLN A 112 7.04 -100.51 -5.88
CA GLN A 112 7.22 -100.46 -4.43
C GLN A 112 8.52 -99.76 -4.02
N ASN A 113 9.62 -99.98 -4.74
CA ASN A 113 10.89 -99.30 -4.51
C ASN A 113 10.82 -97.82 -4.90
N GLU A 114 10.22 -97.49 -6.05
CA GLU A 114 9.93 -96.12 -6.47
C GLU A 114 9.04 -95.41 -5.43
N LYS A 115 8.00 -96.05 -4.88
CA LYS A 115 7.12 -95.50 -3.84
C LYS A 115 7.81 -95.34 -2.48
N LYS A 116 8.78 -96.19 -2.12
CA LYS A 116 9.68 -96.00 -0.96
C LYS A 116 10.62 -94.81 -1.19
N ASN A 117 11.27 -94.73 -2.35
CA ASN A 117 12.17 -93.63 -2.70
C ASN A 117 11.42 -92.29 -2.75
N PHE A 118 10.23 -92.24 -3.34
CA PHE A 118 9.38 -91.06 -3.38
C PHE A 118 8.94 -90.63 -1.98
N LYS A 119 8.59 -91.56 -1.08
CA LYS A 119 8.33 -91.22 0.34
C LYS A 119 9.57 -90.69 1.07
N LYS A 120 10.76 -91.24 0.81
CA LYS A 120 12.04 -90.78 1.41
C LYS A 120 12.43 -89.40 0.88
N MET A 121 12.30 -89.18 -0.43
CA MET A 121 12.57 -87.92 -1.11
C MET A 121 11.56 -86.84 -0.73
N ASN A 122 10.26 -87.12 -0.68
CA ASN A 122 9.24 -86.15 -0.23
C ASN A 122 9.41 -85.79 1.26
N ARG A 123 9.86 -86.72 2.12
CA ARG A 123 10.31 -86.39 3.49
C ARG A 123 11.55 -85.48 3.52
N LYS A 124 12.52 -85.68 2.62
CA LYS A 124 13.70 -84.80 2.51
C LYS A 124 13.30 -83.42 1.99
N ASN A 125 12.49 -83.35 0.94
CA ASN A 125 11.99 -82.11 0.35
C ASN A 125 11.11 -81.34 1.34
N ARG A 126 10.25 -81.98 2.14
CA ARG A 126 9.51 -81.29 3.22
C ARG A 126 10.41 -80.70 4.30
N LYS A 127 11.57 -81.30 4.60
CA LYS A 127 12.57 -80.68 5.49
C LYS A 127 13.28 -79.50 4.80
N ILE A 128 13.64 -79.64 3.53
CA ILE A 128 14.27 -78.56 2.75
C ILE A 128 13.32 -77.37 2.63
N ILE A 129 12.06 -77.58 2.24
CA ILE A 129 11.02 -76.55 2.18
C ILE A 129 10.84 -75.87 3.54
N LYS A 130 10.74 -76.62 4.64
CA LYS A 130 10.59 -76.01 5.97
C LYS A 130 11.82 -75.23 6.44
N ASN A 131 13.03 -75.65 6.04
CA ASN A 131 14.23 -74.86 6.26
C ASN A 131 14.21 -73.57 5.42
N GLN A 132 13.83 -73.66 4.14
CA GLN A 132 13.70 -72.51 3.25
C GLN A 132 12.60 -71.54 3.70
N GLU A 133 11.48 -72.03 4.26
CA GLU A 133 10.44 -71.20 4.88
C GLU A 133 10.99 -70.44 6.10
N ASN A 134 11.80 -71.09 6.95
CA ASN A 134 12.44 -70.45 8.09
C ASN A 134 13.52 -69.43 7.66
N GLU A 135 14.39 -69.79 6.70
CA GLU A 135 15.42 -68.90 6.14
C GLU A 135 14.79 -67.67 5.47
N LEU A 136 13.70 -67.86 4.72
CA LEU A 136 12.96 -66.79 4.05
C LEU A 136 12.13 -65.92 5.04
N ASN A 137 11.72 -66.45 6.18
CA ASN A 137 11.10 -65.65 7.25
C ASN A 137 12.14 -64.86 8.06
N ASN A 138 13.29 -65.45 8.38
CA ASN A 138 14.42 -64.73 8.99
C ASN A 138 14.91 -63.61 8.06
N GLY A 139 15.07 -63.90 6.76
CA GLY A 139 15.43 -62.90 5.76
C GLY A 139 14.39 -61.78 5.61
N LYS A 140 13.08 -62.09 5.73
CA LYS A 140 12.03 -61.05 5.82
C LYS A 140 12.17 -60.19 7.07
N GLU A 141 12.45 -60.77 8.23
CA GLU A 141 12.70 -60.00 9.45
C GLU A 141 13.92 -59.08 9.33
N GLU A 142 15.02 -59.55 8.73
CA GLU A 142 16.20 -58.70 8.51
C GLU A 142 15.91 -57.60 7.47
N VAL A 143 15.22 -57.92 6.37
CA VAL A 143 14.77 -56.91 5.40
C VAL A 143 13.85 -55.88 6.07
N PHE A 144 12.94 -56.28 6.96
CA PHE A 144 12.07 -55.35 7.68
C PHE A 144 12.87 -54.45 8.64
N LYS A 145 13.80 -55.02 9.42
CA LYS A 145 14.72 -54.27 10.31
C LYS A 145 15.68 -53.35 9.57
N LEU A 146 15.97 -53.63 8.30
CA LEU A 146 16.72 -52.74 7.41
C LEU A 146 15.80 -51.65 6.80
N GLN A 147 14.56 -51.97 6.44
CA GLN A 147 13.56 -51.00 5.99
C GLN A 147 13.20 -49.98 7.08
N GLU A 148 13.09 -50.39 8.35
CA GLU A 148 12.88 -49.47 9.48
C GLU A 148 14.03 -48.46 9.69
N ARG A 149 15.24 -48.76 9.18
CA ARG A 149 16.41 -47.88 9.22
C ARG A 149 16.50 -46.96 8.01
N ASP A 150 15.75 -47.24 6.95
CA ASP A 150 15.69 -46.42 5.74
C ASP A 150 14.56 -45.37 5.85
N PRO A 151 14.84 -44.06 5.69
CA PRO A 151 13.81 -43.02 5.80
C PRO A 151 12.63 -43.20 4.81
N SER A 152 12.83 -43.91 3.70
CA SER A 152 11.79 -44.25 2.73
C SER A 152 10.95 -45.48 3.13
N PHE A 153 11.38 -46.30 4.10
CA PHE A 153 10.86 -47.65 4.35
C PHE A 153 10.91 -48.57 3.11
N GLY A 154 11.87 -48.33 2.19
CA GLY A 154 11.95 -49.01 0.90
C GLY A 154 10.89 -48.56 -0.12
N CYS A 155 10.20 -47.44 0.12
CA CYS A 155 9.12 -46.94 -0.73
C CYS A 155 9.52 -45.62 -1.41
N ASN A 156 9.89 -45.70 -2.69
CA ASN A 156 10.27 -44.56 -3.55
C ASN A 156 9.10 -43.64 -3.95
N ALA A 157 8.08 -43.48 -3.10
CA ALA A 157 6.90 -42.68 -3.38
C ALA A 157 7.17 -41.18 -3.21
N GLU A 158 7.32 -40.47 -4.33
CA GLU A 158 7.62 -39.04 -4.44
C GLU A 158 6.84 -38.13 -3.46
N TYR A 159 7.46 -36.99 -3.09
CA TYR A 159 6.80 -35.99 -2.27
C TYR A 159 5.77 -35.20 -3.10
N ARG A 160 4.48 -35.33 -2.75
CA ARG A 160 3.38 -34.58 -3.38
C ARG A 160 2.99 -33.37 -2.52
N PRO A 161 3.09 -32.12 -3.02
CA PRO A 161 2.74 -30.92 -2.25
C PRO A 161 1.31 -30.90 -1.69
N ASN A 162 0.36 -31.51 -2.39
CA ASN A 162 -1.06 -31.54 -1.97
C ASN A 162 -1.40 -32.72 -1.02
N SER A 163 -0.39 -33.39 -0.45
CA SER A 163 -0.61 -34.46 0.53
C SER A 163 -1.15 -33.95 1.87
N HIS A 164 -1.95 -34.78 2.54
CA HIS A 164 -2.58 -34.48 3.83
C HIS A 164 -1.53 -34.20 4.92
N THR A 165 -1.77 -33.21 5.78
CA THR A 165 -0.77 -32.69 6.75
C THR A 165 -0.17 -33.77 7.66
N LYS A 166 -0.95 -34.79 8.05
CA LYS A 166 -0.44 -35.93 8.83
C LYS A 166 0.65 -36.73 8.09
N ILE A 167 0.50 -36.91 6.78
CA ILE A 167 1.47 -37.64 5.92
C ILE A 167 2.75 -36.81 5.74
N LYS A 168 2.63 -35.48 5.66
CA LYS A 168 3.79 -34.58 5.63
C LYS A 168 4.59 -34.65 6.93
N LYS A 169 3.92 -34.55 8.08
CA LYS A 169 4.56 -34.69 9.41
C LYS A 169 5.28 -36.03 9.58
N ASP A 170 4.59 -37.14 9.31
CA ASP A 170 5.15 -38.49 9.35
C ASP A 170 6.45 -38.63 8.49
N ARG A 171 6.45 -38.09 7.27
CA ARG A 171 7.65 -38.07 6.42
C ARG A 171 8.78 -37.22 7.00
N CYS A 172 8.47 -36.04 7.56
CA CYS A 172 9.47 -35.19 8.23
C CYS A 172 10.04 -35.86 9.48
N GLU A 173 9.20 -36.46 10.32
CA GLU A 173 9.58 -37.18 11.54
C GLU A 173 10.51 -38.37 11.21
N ARG A 174 10.24 -39.12 10.14
CA ARG A 174 11.13 -40.17 9.63
C ARG A 174 12.49 -39.65 9.14
N VAL A 175 12.52 -38.51 8.44
CA VAL A 175 13.78 -37.86 8.02
C VAL A 175 14.59 -37.38 9.23
N ILE A 176 13.94 -36.77 10.23
CA ILE A 176 14.60 -36.36 11.49
C ILE A 176 15.15 -37.57 12.25
N LEU A 177 14.44 -38.69 12.28
CA LEU A 177 14.92 -39.94 12.89
C LEU A 177 16.14 -40.51 12.16
N ALA A 178 16.15 -40.51 10.83
CA ALA A 178 17.30 -40.94 10.03
C ALA A 178 18.52 -40.01 10.23
N ILE A 179 18.31 -38.68 10.32
CA ILE A 179 19.36 -37.72 10.67
C ILE A 179 19.91 -38.01 12.08
N ARG A 180 19.04 -38.23 13.08
CA ARG A 180 19.44 -38.60 14.45
C ARG A 180 20.30 -39.87 14.49
N ASN A 181 19.96 -40.87 13.69
CA ASN A 181 20.73 -42.11 13.58
C ASN A 181 22.09 -41.91 12.87
N LEU A 182 22.22 -40.89 12.02
CA LEU A 182 23.44 -40.56 11.29
C LEU A 182 24.42 -39.70 12.10
N VAL A 183 23.92 -38.73 12.88
CA VAL A 183 24.76 -37.70 13.54
C VAL A 183 24.84 -37.85 15.08
N GLY A 184 24.08 -38.77 15.64
CA GLY A 184 23.94 -38.95 17.09
C GLY A 184 22.89 -38.02 17.72
N SER A 185 22.31 -38.45 18.84
CA SER A 185 21.16 -37.79 19.47
C SER A 185 21.41 -36.37 19.99
N GLU A 186 22.65 -36.06 20.38
CA GLU A 186 23.03 -34.77 20.98
C GLU A 186 23.40 -33.71 19.94
N ASN A 187 23.75 -34.11 18.70
CA ASN A 187 24.21 -33.21 17.65
C ASN A 187 23.12 -32.87 16.61
N VAL A 188 21.89 -33.35 16.78
CA VAL A 188 20.81 -33.19 15.79
C VAL A 188 20.56 -31.72 15.47
N ASP A 189 20.40 -30.86 16.47
CA ASP A 189 20.07 -29.45 16.24
C ASP A 189 21.25 -28.67 15.64
N ASN A 190 22.49 -28.95 16.09
CA ASN A 190 23.71 -28.41 15.49
C ASN A 190 23.86 -28.80 14.01
N PHE A 191 23.57 -30.06 13.68
CA PHE A 191 23.54 -30.53 12.31
C PHE A 191 22.41 -29.88 11.50
N LEU A 192 21.21 -29.71 12.07
CA LEU A 192 20.08 -29.07 11.39
C LEU A 192 20.36 -27.60 11.08
N HIS A 193 20.99 -26.84 11.98
CA HIS A 193 21.45 -25.48 11.71
C HIS A 193 22.43 -25.45 10.52
N TYR A 194 23.45 -26.32 10.53
CA TYR A 194 24.41 -26.41 9.43
C TYR A 194 23.76 -26.91 8.12
N PHE A 195 22.80 -27.84 8.20
CA PHE A 195 22.09 -28.39 7.04
C PHE A 195 21.16 -27.36 6.40
N LEU A 196 20.49 -26.51 7.18
CA LEU A 196 19.70 -25.39 6.65
C LEU A 196 20.58 -24.36 5.93
N GLN A 197 21.77 -24.06 6.47
CA GLN A 197 22.76 -23.22 5.80
C GLN A 197 23.27 -23.89 4.51
N PHE A 198 23.63 -25.17 4.55
CA PHE A 198 24.04 -25.94 3.37
C PHE A 198 22.95 -25.97 2.29
N VAL A 199 21.68 -26.16 2.65
CA VAL A 199 20.55 -26.11 1.71
C VAL A 199 20.45 -24.73 1.05
N ASN A 200 20.55 -23.65 1.84
CA ASN A 200 20.55 -22.27 1.35
C ASN A 200 21.67 -21.97 0.34
N ASP A 201 22.86 -22.54 0.56
CA ASP A 201 24.08 -22.26 -0.20
C ASP A 201 24.29 -23.26 -1.36
N SER A 202 23.29 -24.10 -1.66
CA SER A 202 23.37 -25.19 -2.63
C SER A 202 22.53 -24.97 -3.89
N ARG A 203 22.51 -25.98 -4.78
CA ARG A 203 21.74 -26.00 -6.04
C ARG A 203 20.21 -26.05 -5.90
N PHE A 204 19.65 -25.94 -4.69
CA PHE A 204 18.20 -25.97 -4.48
C PHE A 204 17.58 -24.57 -4.63
N LYS A 205 16.33 -24.50 -5.11
CA LYS A 205 15.59 -23.23 -5.21
C LYS A 205 15.10 -22.70 -3.85
N THR A 206 15.25 -23.46 -2.77
CA THR A 206 14.82 -23.09 -1.42
C THR A 206 15.91 -22.28 -0.75
N ARG A 207 15.57 -21.08 -0.27
CA ARG A 207 16.50 -20.10 0.27
C ARG A 207 15.91 -19.45 1.52
N PHE A 208 16.74 -19.23 2.53
CA PHE A 208 16.36 -18.69 3.84
C PHE A 208 17.04 -17.35 4.16
N GLN A 209 18.08 -16.98 3.41
CA GLN A 209 18.75 -15.68 3.48
C GLN A 209 18.39 -14.78 2.28
N LEU A 210 18.08 -13.51 2.53
CA LEU A 210 17.90 -12.48 1.49
C LEU A 210 19.25 -12.12 0.85
N SER A 211 19.25 -11.86 -0.46
CA SER A 211 20.43 -11.43 -1.20
C SER A 211 20.92 -10.06 -0.68
N PRO A 212 22.16 -9.64 -1.01
CA PRO A 212 22.62 -8.28 -0.73
C PRO A 212 21.67 -7.19 -1.25
N GLU A 213 21.11 -7.39 -2.44
CA GLU A 213 20.19 -6.49 -3.15
C GLU A 213 18.80 -6.46 -2.48
N GLU A 214 18.22 -7.62 -2.20
CA GLU A 214 16.95 -7.72 -1.46
C GLU A 214 17.06 -7.19 -0.04
N THR A 215 18.21 -7.42 0.62
CA THR A 215 18.50 -6.89 1.95
C THR A 215 18.64 -5.37 1.91
N PHE A 216 19.26 -4.81 0.87
CA PHE A 216 19.30 -3.36 0.64
C PHE A 216 17.88 -2.81 0.37
N PHE A 217 17.08 -3.48 -0.47
CA PHE A 217 15.70 -3.11 -0.75
C PHE A 217 14.88 -3.07 0.54
N ALA A 218 14.87 -4.16 1.31
CA ALA A 218 14.16 -4.26 2.59
C ALA A 218 14.63 -3.21 3.60
N LYS A 219 15.95 -2.96 3.68
CA LYS A 219 16.53 -1.91 4.53
C LYS A 219 15.95 -0.55 4.22
N VAL A 220 15.90 -0.16 2.95
CA VAL A 220 15.40 1.15 2.51
C VAL A 220 13.88 1.21 2.66
N ARG A 221 13.17 0.22 2.10
CA ARG A 221 11.72 0.19 1.96
C ARG A 221 10.95 0.08 3.27
N PHE A 222 11.51 -0.61 4.26
CA PHE A 222 10.95 -0.73 5.62
C PHE A 222 11.72 0.13 6.64
N HIS A 223 12.58 1.04 6.16
CA HIS A 223 13.34 2.00 6.96
C HIS A 223 14.17 1.36 8.11
N LEU A 224 14.72 0.18 7.86
CA LEU A 224 15.48 -0.58 8.85
C LEU A 224 16.83 0.10 9.13
N THR A 225 17.00 0.61 10.35
CA THR A 225 18.27 1.24 10.75
C THR A 225 19.41 0.23 10.83
N ASP A 226 20.66 0.67 10.65
CA ASP A 226 21.85 -0.15 10.90
C ASP A 226 21.90 -0.71 12.33
N GLY A 227 21.29 0.00 13.30
CA GLY A 227 21.12 -0.47 14.68
C GLY A 227 20.12 -1.61 14.81
N PHE A 228 18.99 -1.55 14.09
CA PHE A 228 18.05 -2.67 13.98
C PHE A 228 18.71 -3.87 13.31
N LEU A 229 19.30 -3.69 12.12
CA LEU A 229 19.93 -4.79 11.37
C LEU A 229 21.02 -5.48 12.19
N LYS A 230 21.88 -4.74 12.91
CA LYS A 230 22.87 -5.35 13.81
C LYS A 230 22.21 -6.17 14.92
N LYS A 231 21.21 -5.62 15.63
CA LYS A 231 20.54 -6.31 16.75
C LYS A 231 19.78 -7.54 16.28
N PHE A 232 19.02 -7.43 15.19
CA PHE A 232 18.22 -8.51 14.64
C PHE A 232 19.10 -9.65 14.09
N HIS A 233 20.19 -9.32 13.39
CA HIS A 233 21.17 -10.29 12.91
C HIS A 233 21.82 -11.08 14.07
N THR A 234 22.17 -10.43 15.19
CA THR A 234 22.64 -11.17 16.39
C THR A 234 21.54 -12.05 16.98
N PHE A 235 20.34 -11.50 17.22
CA PHE A 235 19.21 -12.21 17.80
C PHE A 235 18.79 -13.45 16.98
N TYR A 236 18.60 -13.29 15.68
CA TYR A 236 18.12 -14.34 14.80
C TYR A 236 19.15 -15.45 14.63
N HIS A 237 20.45 -15.11 14.50
CA HIS A 237 21.54 -16.08 14.45
C HIS A 237 21.64 -16.92 15.74
N THR A 238 21.50 -16.30 16.91
CA THR A 238 21.50 -17.02 18.20
C THR A 238 20.33 -18.00 18.32
N LEU A 239 19.22 -17.78 17.60
CA LEU A 239 18.05 -18.67 17.61
C LEU A 239 18.02 -19.73 16.49
N THR A 240 18.80 -19.57 15.41
CA THR A 240 18.63 -20.38 14.18
C THR A 240 19.93 -20.82 13.49
N GLY A 241 21.09 -20.33 13.92
CA GLY A 241 22.39 -20.63 13.30
C GLY A 241 22.64 -19.99 11.93
N PHE A 242 21.71 -19.19 11.38
CA PHE A 242 21.88 -18.44 10.12
C PHE A 242 21.29 -17.02 10.20
N ASN A 243 21.34 -16.26 9.10
CA ASN A 243 20.88 -14.86 9.07
C ASN A 243 19.90 -14.60 7.92
N VAL A 244 18.71 -14.05 8.22
CA VAL A 244 17.76 -13.62 7.15
C VAL A 244 18.34 -12.50 6.29
N PHE A 245 19.16 -11.61 6.85
CA PHE A 245 19.73 -10.47 6.14
C PHE A 245 21.19 -10.69 5.77
N SER A 246 21.55 -10.36 4.53
CA SER A 246 22.94 -10.30 4.08
C SER A 246 23.78 -9.32 4.90
N SER A 247 25.10 -9.55 4.94
CA SER A 247 26.00 -8.80 5.82
C SER A 247 26.00 -7.28 5.57
N ARG A 248 26.22 -6.49 6.62
CA ARG A 248 26.36 -5.02 6.52
C ARG A 248 27.47 -4.58 5.55
N TRP A 249 28.48 -5.42 5.32
CA TRP A 249 29.54 -5.16 4.33
C TRP A 249 28.99 -5.28 2.90
N CYS A 250 28.25 -6.35 2.60
CA CYS A 250 27.62 -6.55 1.29
C CYS A 250 26.62 -5.41 0.97
N ILE A 251 25.75 -5.07 1.94
CA ILE A 251 24.86 -3.91 1.82
C ILE A 251 25.66 -2.63 1.58
N GLY A 252 26.76 -2.42 2.33
CA GLY A 252 27.63 -1.26 2.18
C GLY A 252 28.29 -1.15 0.80
N HIS A 253 28.58 -2.27 0.12
CA HIS A 253 29.06 -2.27 -1.26
C HIS A 253 27.97 -1.88 -2.27
N ILE A 254 26.71 -2.28 -2.04
CA ILE A 254 25.58 -1.81 -2.86
C ILE A 254 25.31 -0.33 -2.60
N GLN A 255 25.32 0.12 -1.36
CA GLN A 255 25.18 1.55 -1.01
C GLN A 255 26.28 2.42 -1.63
N LYS A 256 27.48 1.87 -1.90
CA LYS A 256 28.53 2.54 -2.69
C LYS A 256 28.25 2.53 -4.19
N LYS A 257 27.73 1.45 -4.77
CA LYS A 257 27.33 1.40 -6.20
C LYS A 257 26.14 2.31 -6.52
N VAL A 258 25.18 2.41 -5.59
CA VAL A 258 23.98 3.26 -5.64
C VAL A 258 24.26 4.65 -5.02
N SER A 259 25.52 4.95 -4.68
CA SER A 259 25.89 6.24 -4.12
C SER A 259 25.77 7.34 -5.17
N CYS A 260 24.94 8.33 -4.88
CA CYS A 260 24.82 9.53 -5.71
C CYS A 260 25.59 10.72 -5.14
N ILE A 261 26.29 10.59 -4.00
CA ILE A 261 26.90 11.73 -3.29
C ILE A 261 27.93 12.49 -4.16
N SER A 262 28.60 11.78 -5.08
CA SER A 262 29.48 12.37 -6.13
C SER A 262 28.75 13.31 -7.10
N ASP A 263 27.45 13.11 -7.25
CA ASP A 263 26.59 13.75 -8.24
C ASP A 263 25.98 15.04 -7.66
N TYR A 264 26.33 15.42 -6.42
CA TYR A 264 25.92 16.66 -5.77
C TYR A 264 27.09 17.42 -5.14
N THR A 265 27.00 18.75 -5.15
CA THR A 265 27.86 19.64 -4.37
C THR A 265 27.14 20.03 -3.09
N ILE A 266 27.82 19.87 -1.95
CA ILE A 266 27.32 20.23 -0.63
C ILE A 266 28.18 21.36 -0.07
N SER A 267 27.58 22.52 0.13
CA SER A 267 28.20 23.73 0.68
C SER A 267 27.53 24.15 1.98
N ILE A 268 28.21 24.95 2.80
CA ILE A 268 27.63 25.55 4.01
C ILE A 268 27.49 27.06 3.79
N GLN A 269 26.28 27.58 3.98
CA GLN A 269 25.96 29.00 3.94
C GLN A 269 25.63 29.52 5.34
N ASP A 270 25.95 30.79 5.57
CA ASP A 270 25.58 31.54 6.76
C ASP A 270 24.24 32.25 6.53
N VAL A 271 23.17 31.82 7.22
CA VAL A 271 21.79 32.26 6.97
C VAL A 271 21.26 33.09 8.13
N VAL A 272 20.80 34.31 7.85
CA VAL A 272 20.23 35.21 8.87
C VAL A 272 18.82 34.75 9.26
N LYS A 273 18.62 34.46 10.54
CA LYS A 273 17.37 33.99 11.12
C LYS A 273 16.90 34.94 12.22
N LYS A 274 15.64 35.37 12.15
CA LYS A 274 14.98 36.12 13.23
C LYS A 274 14.57 35.15 14.35
N MET A 275 14.97 35.43 15.58
CA MET A 275 14.60 34.64 16.76
C MET A 275 13.22 35.07 17.29
N ILE A 276 12.61 34.21 18.12
CA ILE A 276 11.26 34.40 18.69
C ILE A 276 11.13 35.75 19.41
N LEU A 277 12.17 36.16 20.15
CA LEU A 277 12.22 37.41 20.92
C LEU A 277 12.57 38.65 20.07
N GLY A 278 12.65 38.53 18.73
CA GLY A 278 12.92 39.65 17.83
C GLY A 278 14.33 39.79 17.23
N PRO A 279 15.47 39.47 17.90
CA PRO A 279 16.80 39.73 17.34
C PRO A 279 17.12 38.75 16.20
N THR A 280 17.96 39.20 15.27
CA THR A 280 18.52 38.35 14.20
C THR A 280 19.81 37.68 14.66
N THR A 281 20.03 36.45 14.20
CA THR A 281 21.26 35.67 14.42
C THR A 281 21.63 34.92 13.15
N THR A 282 22.92 34.69 12.94
CA THR A 282 23.44 33.99 11.75
C THR A 282 23.63 32.52 12.07
N VAL A 283 23.00 31.64 11.31
CA VAL A 283 23.00 30.19 11.53
C VAL A 283 23.57 29.48 10.30
N LYS A 284 24.56 28.61 10.50
CA LYS A 284 25.12 27.78 9.43
C LYS A 284 24.12 26.72 8.99
N ARG A 285 23.89 26.64 7.67
CA ARG A 285 22.93 25.75 7.02
C ARG A 285 23.56 25.11 5.77
N PRO A 286 23.22 23.87 5.42
CA PRO A 286 23.66 23.28 4.16
C PRO A 286 22.89 23.87 2.97
N LYS A 287 23.59 24.03 1.85
CA LYS A 287 23.05 24.19 0.51
C LYS A 287 23.57 23.06 -0.36
N VAL A 288 22.66 22.36 -1.02
CA VAL A 288 22.93 21.18 -1.85
C VAL A 288 22.46 21.44 -3.28
N LEU A 289 23.31 21.16 -4.26
CA LEU A 289 23.04 21.29 -5.70
C LEU A 289 23.46 20.02 -6.43
N ILE A 290 22.74 19.65 -7.49
CA ILE A 290 23.10 18.56 -8.40
C ILE A 290 24.17 19.02 -9.41
N ASN A 291 25.19 18.19 -9.60
CA ASN A 291 26.36 18.47 -10.46
C ASN A 291 26.07 18.22 -11.94
N ASN A 292 25.20 17.25 -12.25
CA ASN A 292 24.78 16.96 -13.63
C ASN A 292 23.39 16.29 -13.67
N ILE A 293 22.35 17.03 -14.07
CA ILE A 293 20.98 16.50 -14.20
C ILE A 293 20.92 15.32 -15.19
N SER A 294 21.58 15.44 -16.36
CA SER A 294 21.48 14.48 -17.45
C SER A 294 22.05 13.11 -17.06
N VAL A 295 23.22 13.07 -16.41
CA VAL A 295 23.86 11.83 -15.95
C VAL A 295 22.99 11.08 -14.92
N VAL A 296 22.39 11.79 -13.96
CA VAL A 296 21.53 11.16 -12.95
C VAL A 296 20.20 10.72 -13.57
N LEU A 297 19.62 11.51 -14.46
CA LEU A 297 18.40 11.16 -15.20
C LEU A 297 18.61 9.92 -16.08
N ALA A 298 19.69 9.88 -16.87
CA ALA A 298 20.07 8.74 -17.70
C ALA A 298 20.15 7.45 -16.88
N ARG A 299 20.86 7.47 -15.74
CA ARG A 299 20.97 6.32 -14.83
C ARG A 299 19.60 5.83 -14.32
N ARG A 300 18.70 6.75 -13.97
CA ARG A 300 17.34 6.41 -13.52
C ARG A 300 16.46 5.87 -14.64
N LEU A 301 16.53 6.44 -15.84
CA LEU A 301 15.83 5.95 -17.02
C LEU A 301 16.30 4.54 -17.41
N SER A 302 17.60 4.24 -17.30
CA SER A 302 18.13 2.89 -17.50
C SER A 302 17.55 1.89 -16.49
N ASN A 303 17.48 2.26 -15.21
CA ASN A 303 16.86 1.41 -14.17
C ASN A 303 15.36 1.15 -14.46
N LEU A 304 14.61 2.20 -14.79
CA LEU A 304 13.18 2.12 -15.12
C LEU A 304 12.94 1.27 -16.38
N ALA A 305 13.79 1.40 -17.40
CA ALA A 305 13.70 0.61 -18.63
C ALA A 305 14.04 -0.86 -18.40
N ALA A 306 15.13 -1.16 -17.70
CA ALA A 306 15.55 -2.52 -17.34
C ALA A 306 14.51 -3.24 -16.44
N SER A 307 13.72 -2.49 -15.68
CA SER A 307 12.69 -3.01 -14.78
C SER A 307 11.27 -2.96 -15.38
N GLY A 308 11.13 -2.65 -16.67
CA GLY A 308 9.82 -2.57 -17.36
C GLY A 308 8.90 -1.43 -16.91
N ARG A 309 9.39 -0.51 -16.05
CA ARG A 309 8.62 0.57 -15.42
C ARG A 309 8.56 1.87 -16.22
N LEU A 310 9.31 1.97 -17.32
CA LEU A 310 9.34 3.15 -18.20
C LEU A 310 8.13 3.14 -19.16
N VAL A 311 7.13 3.97 -18.89
CA VAL A 311 5.84 4.04 -19.61
C VAL A 311 5.82 5.19 -20.62
N PHE A 312 5.24 4.95 -21.79
CA PHE A 312 4.93 5.97 -22.79
C PHE A 312 3.42 5.93 -23.08
N ASP A 313 2.76 7.08 -23.05
CA ASP A 313 1.32 7.23 -23.30
C ASP A 313 1.01 8.47 -24.15
N SER A 314 -0.28 8.76 -24.39
CA SER A 314 -0.70 9.91 -25.20
C SER A 314 -0.40 11.29 -24.58
N SER A 315 -0.01 11.37 -23.30
CA SER A 315 0.48 12.62 -22.70
C SER A 315 1.99 12.81 -22.92
N THR A 316 2.77 11.73 -22.99
CA THR A 316 4.23 11.81 -23.24
C THR A 316 4.61 11.70 -24.71
N GLY A 317 3.73 11.08 -25.51
CA GLY A 317 4.10 10.56 -26.82
C GLY A 317 5.33 9.65 -26.72
N ASN A 318 6.19 9.74 -27.73
CA ASN A 318 7.46 9.00 -27.80
C ASN A 318 8.62 9.65 -27.03
N ASN A 319 8.39 10.77 -26.32
CA ASN A 319 9.42 11.57 -25.65
C ASN A 319 9.64 11.13 -24.19
N ILE A 320 10.80 11.50 -23.63
CA ILE A 320 10.96 11.54 -22.18
C ILE A 320 10.39 12.88 -21.69
N CYS A 321 9.36 12.83 -20.87
CA CYS A 321 8.74 14.01 -20.26
C CYS A 321 9.26 14.17 -18.82
N VAL A 322 9.72 15.38 -18.50
CA VAL A 322 10.18 15.74 -17.15
C VAL A 322 9.59 17.08 -16.72
N THR A 323 9.09 17.11 -15.50
CA THR A 323 8.56 18.34 -14.88
C THR A 323 9.54 18.82 -13.81
N LEU A 324 9.99 20.08 -13.92
CA LEU A 324 10.70 20.75 -12.84
C LEU A 324 9.70 21.23 -11.79
N GLY A 325 9.97 20.95 -10.52
CA GLY A 325 9.10 21.36 -9.41
C GLY A 325 9.86 21.93 -8.23
N GLY A 326 9.23 22.82 -7.48
CA GLY A 326 9.79 23.35 -6.24
C GLY A 326 8.76 24.04 -5.37
N ASP A 327 9.09 24.16 -4.08
CA ASP A 327 8.30 24.86 -3.06
C ASP A 327 9.15 25.07 -1.78
N LYS A 328 8.71 25.99 -0.91
CA LYS A 328 9.30 26.29 0.40
C LYS A 328 8.55 25.59 1.56
N GLY A 329 8.77 24.28 1.67
CA GLY A 329 8.35 23.51 2.84
C GLY A 329 9.18 23.87 4.09
N GLY A 330 8.64 24.74 4.94
CA GLY A 330 9.21 25.10 6.24
C GLY A 330 10.28 26.19 6.14
N GLU A 331 11.51 25.90 6.59
CA GLU A 331 12.65 26.82 6.47
C GLU A 331 13.41 26.66 5.14
N GLU A 332 13.08 25.66 4.32
CA GLU A 332 13.88 25.23 3.17
C GLU A 332 13.12 25.24 1.85
N ALA A 333 13.66 25.97 0.87
CA ALA A 333 13.27 25.86 -0.53
C ALA A 333 13.95 24.62 -1.15
N LYS A 334 13.20 23.85 -1.93
CA LYS A 334 13.64 22.58 -2.53
C LYS A 334 13.31 22.59 -4.02
N LEU A 335 14.23 22.13 -4.86
CA LEU A 335 14.07 22.00 -6.31
C LEU A 335 14.20 20.53 -6.70
N LEU A 336 13.29 20.07 -7.55
CA LEU A 336 12.98 18.67 -7.81
C LEU A 336 12.76 18.43 -9.31
N LEU A 337 12.97 17.20 -9.76
CA LEU A 337 12.60 16.74 -11.10
C LEU A 337 11.69 15.52 -11.00
N ILE A 338 10.55 15.59 -11.68
CA ILE A 338 9.54 14.54 -11.74
C ILE A 338 9.62 13.89 -13.12
N ILE A 339 9.80 12.56 -13.17
CA ILE A 339 9.77 11.79 -14.41
C ILE A 339 8.32 11.41 -14.70
N GLU A 340 7.79 11.75 -15.87
CA GLU A 340 6.37 11.53 -16.20
C GLU A 340 6.10 10.17 -16.86
N ASN A 341 7.17 9.52 -17.34
CA ASN A 341 7.16 8.22 -18.01
C ASN A 341 7.06 7.04 -17.01
N VAL A 342 6.19 7.15 -16.01
CA VAL A 342 5.95 6.13 -14.97
C VAL A 342 4.47 6.15 -14.57
N SER A 343 3.98 5.05 -13.99
CA SER A 343 2.57 4.93 -13.58
C SER A 343 2.15 5.85 -12.42
N THR A 344 3.10 6.32 -11.61
CA THR A 344 2.86 7.10 -10.38
C THR A 344 3.81 8.29 -10.21
N PRO A 345 3.81 9.29 -11.12
CA PRO A 345 4.82 10.36 -11.12
C PRO A 345 4.85 11.21 -9.83
N ASN A 346 3.70 11.38 -9.17
CA ASN A 346 3.61 12.14 -7.92
C ASN A 346 4.12 11.39 -6.67
N ASP A 347 4.65 10.16 -6.78
CA ASP A 347 5.23 9.45 -5.63
C ASP A 347 6.56 10.09 -5.20
N ALA A 348 6.64 10.58 -3.96
CA ALA A 348 7.84 11.18 -3.38
C ALA A 348 9.07 10.24 -3.32
N ASN A 349 8.90 8.93 -3.50
CA ASN A 349 10.02 8.00 -3.69
C ASN A 349 10.53 7.98 -5.14
N GLY A 350 9.69 8.33 -6.12
CA GLY A 350 10.04 8.42 -7.54
C GLY A 350 10.53 9.81 -7.98
N ILE A 351 10.27 10.86 -7.22
CA ILE A 351 10.71 12.24 -7.54
C ILE A 351 12.21 12.40 -7.23
N MET A 352 12.96 13.05 -8.12
CA MET A 352 14.40 13.31 -7.97
C MET A 352 14.65 14.64 -7.26
N LEU A 353 15.60 14.68 -6.33
CA LEU A 353 16.10 15.93 -5.76
C LEU A 353 17.09 16.58 -6.75
N LEU A 354 16.96 17.87 -7.01
CA LEU A 354 17.97 18.66 -7.73
C LEU A 354 18.75 19.58 -6.78
N GLY A 355 18.14 20.00 -5.67
CA GLY A 355 18.83 20.74 -4.64
C GLY A 355 17.91 21.27 -3.54
N TYR A 356 18.51 21.77 -2.46
CA TYR A 356 17.80 22.49 -1.40
C TYR A 356 18.72 23.46 -0.66
N TYR A 357 18.13 24.50 -0.07
CA TYR A 357 18.79 25.45 0.82
C TYR A 357 17.80 26.06 1.82
N THR A 358 18.29 26.62 2.92
CA THR A 358 17.46 27.38 3.87
C THR A 358 17.21 28.79 3.31
N GLY A 359 15.97 29.14 2.98
CA GLY A 359 15.67 30.40 2.29
C GLY A 359 14.23 30.53 1.81
N ASN A 360 14.00 31.39 0.81
CA ASN A 360 12.71 31.57 0.14
C ASN A 360 12.70 30.98 -1.26
N ASP A 361 11.51 30.75 -1.78
CA ASP A 361 11.16 30.34 -3.14
C ASP A 361 10.86 31.53 -4.09
N ASP A 362 11.26 32.76 -3.74
CA ASP A 362 11.11 33.94 -4.61
C ASP A 362 12.18 34.00 -5.72
N TYR A 363 11.88 34.72 -6.81
CA TYR A 363 12.73 34.82 -8.01
C TYR A 363 14.21 35.10 -7.70
N LYS A 364 14.49 36.08 -6.83
CA LYS A 364 15.88 36.44 -6.47
C LYS A 364 16.55 35.27 -5.75
N SER A 365 15.91 34.73 -4.72
CA SER A 365 16.44 33.64 -3.92
C SER A 365 16.70 32.40 -4.78
N LEU A 366 15.76 32.06 -5.67
CA LEU A 366 15.89 30.96 -6.64
C LEU A 366 17.06 31.20 -7.61
N LYS A 367 17.18 32.39 -8.22
CA LYS A 367 18.27 32.71 -9.15
C LYS A 367 19.64 32.61 -8.47
N GLU A 368 19.77 33.19 -7.29
CA GLU A 368 20.99 33.20 -6.46
C GLU A 368 21.40 31.79 -6.00
N ASN A 369 20.44 30.89 -5.79
CA ASN A 369 20.74 29.57 -5.21
C ASN A 369 20.67 28.37 -6.16
N PHE A 370 19.89 28.44 -7.25
CA PHE A 370 19.71 27.36 -8.21
C PHE A 370 20.08 27.72 -9.66
N GLY A 371 20.67 28.90 -9.94
CA GLY A 371 21.03 29.34 -11.29
C GLY A 371 21.73 28.28 -12.15
N GLU A 372 22.79 27.66 -11.62
CA GLU A 372 23.56 26.57 -12.28
C GLU A 372 22.70 25.32 -12.59
N VAL A 373 21.67 25.06 -11.77
CA VAL A 373 20.76 23.91 -11.93
C VAL A 373 19.67 24.23 -12.96
N PHE A 374 19.18 25.47 -12.99
CA PHE A 374 18.29 25.95 -14.05
C PHE A 374 19.01 25.95 -15.40
N GLU A 375 20.26 26.38 -15.48
CA GLU A 375 21.06 26.29 -16.71
C GLU A 375 21.20 24.84 -17.22
N GLN A 376 21.46 23.87 -16.34
CA GLN A 376 21.50 22.45 -16.71
C GLN A 376 20.14 21.96 -17.24
N PHE A 377 19.04 22.34 -16.58
CA PHE A 377 17.69 21.96 -17.00
C PHE A 377 17.29 22.62 -18.33
N ASN A 378 17.70 23.86 -18.56
CA ASN A 378 17.44 24.58 -19.80
C ASN A 378 18.14 23.92 -20.99
N LYS A 379 19.41 23.53 -20.81
CA LYS A 379 20.25 22.82 -21.80
C LYS A 379 19.84 21.35 -22.01
N LEU A 380 18.92 20.79 -21.20
CA LEU A 380 18.43 19.42 -21.35
C LEU A 380 17.38 19.31 -22.47
N THR A 381 17.84 19.07 -23.69
CA THR A 381 17.01 18.87 -24.90
C THR A 381 16.83 17.39 -25.28
N GLU A 382 17.80 16.54 -24.94
CA GLU A 382 17.77 15.09 -25.17
C GLU A 382 18.43 14.35 -24.00
N VAL A 383 18.17 13.04 -23.91
CA VAL A 383 18.81 12.13 -22.94
C VAL A 383 19.04 10.77 -23.59
N GLN A 384 20.19 10.18 -23.29
CA GLN A 384 20.55 8.81 -23.69
C GLN A 384 20.51 7.90 -22.45
N TYR A 385 19.91 6.72 -22.57
CA TYR A 385 19.82 5.73 -21.50
C TYR A 385 19.92 4.31 -22.05
N GLU A 386 20.24 3.35 -21.20
CA GLU A 386 20.46 1.96 -21.58
C GLU A 386 19.19 1.12 -21.36
N CYS A 387 18.83 0.29 -22.34
CA CYS A 387 17.78 -0.71 -22.22
C CYS A 387 18.25 -2.02 -22.86
N GLY A 388 18.37 -3.10 -22.06
CA GLY A 388 18.79 -4.41 -22.56
C GLY A 388 20.18 -4.44 -23.22
N GLY A 389 21.11 -3.58 -22.79
CA GLY A 389 22.43 -3.43 -23.41
C GLY A 389 22.47 -2.52 -24.65
N VAL A 390 21.33 -1.95 -25.07
CA VAL A 390 21.22 -1.01 -26.19
C VAL A 390 21.09 0.42 -25.66
N GLN A 391 21.87 1.35 -26.20
CA GLN A 391 21.73 2.78 -25.89
C GLN A 391 20.59 3.39 -26.71
N ILE A 392 19.63 4.03 -26.04
CA ILE A 392 18.46 4.68 -26.62
C ILE A 392 18.54 6.17 -26.34
N THR A 393 18.59 6.99 -27.39
CA THR A 393 18.47 8.46 -27.29
C THR A 393 17.01 8.88 -27.47
N LYS A 394 16.54 9.82 -26.65
CA LYS A 394 15.19 10.40 -26.71
C LYS A 394 15.22 11.91 -26.49
N ASN A 395 14.36 12.62 -27.20
CA ASN A 395 14.05 14.03 -26.92
C ASN A 395 13.45 14.19 -25.51
N VAL A 396 13.83 15.26 -24.83
CA VAL A 396 13.31 15.63 -23.51
C VAL A 396 12.30 16.76 -23.65
N GLN A 397 11.06 16.49 -23.25
CA GLN A 397 10.00 17.49 -23.17
C GLN A 397 9.89 18.01 -21.74
N LYS A 398 10.17 19.30 -21.57
CA LYS A 398 10.21 19.98 -20.26
C LYS A 398 8.85 20.61 -19.90
N ARG A 399 8.43 20.44 -18.64
CA ARG A 399 7.26 21.08 -18.01
C ARG A 399 7.65 21.71 -16.67
N VAL A 400 6.76 22.51 -16.07
CA VAL A 400 6.95 23.07 -14.71
C VAL A 400 5.71 22.88 -13.84
N ALA A 401 5.88 22.63 -12.54
CA ALA A 401 4.80 22.50 -11.56
C ALA A 401 5.18 23.08 -10.19
N GLY A 402 4.18 23.53 -9.42
CA GLY A 402 4.37 24.11 -8.10
C GLY A 402 3.16 24.95 -7.69
N ASP A 403 3.28 25.73 -6.61
CA ASP A 403 2.24 26.71 -6.28
C ASP A 403 2.27 27.92 -7.25
N CYS A 404 1.25 28.78 -7.19
CA CYS A 404 1.15 29.96 -8.05
C CYS A 404 2.30 30.97 -7.85
N LYS A 405 2.93 31.02 -6.67
CA LYS A 405 4.06 31.90 -6.35
C LYS A 405 5.38 31.35 -6.92
N PHE A 406 5.67 30.06 -6.75
CA PHE A 406 6.82 29.40 -7.36
C PHE A 406 6.75 29.48 -8.89
N LEU A 407 5.59 29.15 -9.49
CA LEU A 407 5.39 29.25 -10.95
C LEU A 407 5.55 30.70 -11.46
N SER A 408 5.01 31.70 -10.75
CA SER A 408 5.26 33.11 -11.10
C SER A 408 6.76 33.45 -10.98
N SER A 409 7.43 32.92 -9.95
CA SER A 409 8.86 33.18 -9.71
C SER A 409 9.75 32.52 -10.76
N LEU A 410 9.41 31.36 -11.33
CA LEU A 410 10.20 30.76 -12.43
C LEU A 410 10.28 31.66 -13.68
N TYR A 411 9.24 32.44 -13.96
CA TYR A 411 9.20 33.39 -15.08
C TYR A 411 9.63 34.82 -14.69
N GLY A 412 9.98 35.09 -13.42
CA GLY A 412 10.26 36.45 -12.94
C GLY A 412 9.01 37.35 -12.87
N HIS A 413 7.82 36.76 -12.82
CA HIS A 413 6.54 37.45 -12.80
C HIS A 413 6.18 37.99 -11.40
N GLY A 414 5.59 39.20 -11.33
CA GLY A 414 5.19 39.85 -10.07
C GLY A 414 4.05 39.15 -9.29
N GLY A 415 3.45 38.10 -9.87
CA GLY A 415 2.47 37.24 -9.20
C GLY A 415 1.16 37.95 -8.84
N GLN A 416 0.47 37.43 -7.82
CA GLN A 416 -0.90 37.82 -7.45
C GLN A 416 -1.11 39.29 -7.03
N SER A 417 -0.02 40.04 -6.81
CA SER A 417 -0.03 41.46 -6.44
C SER A 417 0.16 42.41 -7.64
N SER A 418 0.45 41.87 -8.82
CA SER A 418 0.49 42.60 -10.09
C SER A 418 -0.91 43.08 -10.51
N SER A 419 -0.98 44.17 -11.28
CA SER A 419 -2.20 44.57 -12.00
C SER A 419 -2.62 43.54 -13.05
N GLU A 420 -1.67 42.80 -13.60
CA GLU A 420 -1.88 41.61 -14.41
C GLU A 420 -1.42 40.39 -13.59
N PRO A 421 -2.25 39.83 -12.70
CA PRO A 421 -1.81 38.82 -11.73
C PRO A 421 -1.51 37.44 -12.35
N CYS A 422 -1.90 37.22 -13.61
CA CYS A 422 -1.73 35.94 -14.29
C CYS A 422 -0.39 35.83 -15.02
N HIS A 423 0.42 34.83 -14.66
CA HIS A 423 1.67 34.53 -15.36
C HIS A 423 1.46 33.85 -16.73
N LEU A 424 0.22 33.56 -17.16
CA LEU A 424 -0.08 32.91 -18.46
C LEU A 424 -0.68 33.87 -19.52
N CYS A 425 -1.19 35.04 -19.12
CA CYS A 425 -1.84 35.99 -20.02
C CYS A 425 -1.82 37.44 -19.49
N PHE A 426 -2.22 38.39 -20.33
CA PHE A 426 -2.27 39.83 -20.04
C PHE A 426 -3.62 40.30 -19.46
N THR A 427 -4.43 39.38 -18.94
CA THR A 427 -5.73 39.72 -18.34
C THR A 427 -5.52 40.57 -17.08
N SER A 428 -5.76 41.88 -17.19
CA SER A 428 -5.53 42.88 -16.15
C SER A 428 -6.74 42.98 -15.21
N TYR A 429 -6.53 42.76 -13.91
CA TYR A 429 -7.53 42.90 -12.86
C TYR A 429 -6.90 42.97 -11.47
N SER A 430 -7.45 43.82 -10.59
CA SER A 430 -7.00 43.82 -9.19
C SER A 430 -7.60 42.64 -8.42
N THR A 431 -6.76 41.97 -7.64
CA THR A 431 -7.14 40.94 -6.65
C THR A 431 -7.59 41.53 -5.31
N HIS A 432 -7.41 42.85 -5.10
CA HIS A 432 -7.48 43.50 -3.78
C HIS A 432 -7.93 44.97 -3.84
N GLY A 433 -8.18 45.56 -2.67
CA GLY A 433 -8.63 46.95 -2.52
C GLY A 433 -10.08 47.18 -2.95
N SER A 434 -10.47 48.46 -3.10
CA SER A 434 -11.80 48.87 -3.56
C SER A 434 -12.03 48.54 -5.04
N LYS A 435 -10.99 48.58 -5.87
CA LYS A 435 -11.02 48.24 -7.31
C LYS A 435 -10.86 46.74 -7.61
N LYS A 436 -11.11 45.85 -6.63
CA LYS A 436 -11.04 44.39 -6.82
C LYS A 436 -12.04 43.96 -7.92
N ALA A 437 -11.64 43.07 -8.83
CA ALA A 437 -12.58 42.54 -9.83
C ALA A 437 -13.62 41.62 -9.16
N LEU A 438 -14.90 41.81 -9.48
CA LEU A 438 -16.03 41.09 -8.91
C LEU A 438 -16.46 39.92 -9.80
N ILE A 439 -17.03 38.89 -9.20
CA ILE A 439 -17.45 37.66 -9.91
C ILE A 439 -18.57 37.92 -10.92
N GLU A 440 -19.52 38.82 -10.59
CA GLU A 440 -20.63 39.18 -11.48
C GLU A 440 -20.15 39.73 -12.83
N SER A 441 -19.25 40.72 -12.80
CA SER A 441 -18.82 41.54 -13.94
C SER A 441 -17.59 41.01 -14.68
N PHE A 442 -16.97 39.93 -14.20
CA PHE A 442 -15.80 39.35 -14.85
C PHE A 442 -16.18 38.39 -15.97
N GLU A 443 -15.47 38.52 -17.09
CA GLU A 443 -15.64 37.71 -18.30
C GLU A 443 -14.63 36.55 -18.26
N PHE A 444 -14.97 35.48 -17.53
CA PHE A 444 -14.08 34.32 -17.32
C PHE A 444 -13.59 33.68 -18.64
N ASP A 445 -14.39 33.78 -19.69
CA ASP A 445 -14.18 33.21 -21.01
C ASP A 445 -13.25 34.06 -21.90
N LYS A 446 -12.99 35.33 -21.53
CA LYS A 446 -12.16 36.27 -22.31
C LYS A 446 -10.77 36.42 -21.72
N CYS A 447 -9.86 35.53 -22.13
CA CYS A 447 -8.45 35.63 -21.84
C CYS A 447 -7.77 36.67 -22.76
N VAL A 448 -7.15 37.72 -22.18
CA VAL A 448 -6.42 38.73 -22.97
C VAL A 448 -5.05 38.18 -23.37
N GLY A 449 -5.00 37.60 -24.57
CA GLY A 449 -3.81 36.99 -25.16
C GLY A 449 -3.25 35.80 -24.36
N ARG A 450 -2.06 35.34 -24.74
CA ARG A 450 -1.22 34.42 -23.95
C ARG A 450 0.20 34.96 -23.90
N ARG A 451 0.89 34.79 -22.77
CA ARG A 451 2.30 35.15 -22.64
C ARG A 451 3.19 34.06 -23.22
N SER A 452 4.27 34.51 -23.83
CA SER A 452 5.41 33.76 -24.36
C SER A 452 6.62 33.90 -23.41
N LEU A 453 7.71 33.17 -23.67
CA LEU A 453 8.97 33.39 -22.95
C LEU A 453 9.56 34.78 -23.25
N SER A 454 9.38 35.29 -24.47
CA SER A 454 9.84 36.62 -24.92
C SER A 454 9.16 37.81 -24.22
N ASP A 455 8.03 37.59 -23.54
CA ASP A 455 7.38 38.62 -22.71
C ASP A 455 8.07 38.80 -21.34
N TYR A 456 9.02 37.92 -21.01
CA TYR A 456 9.83 37.95 -19.81
C TYR A 456 11.29 38.29 -20.13
N ARG A 457 11.86 39.22 -19.37
CA ARG A 457 13.23 39.71 -19.61
C ARG A 457 14.33 38.73 -19.19
N ASP A 458 14.02 37.86 -18.23
CA ASP A 458 15.01 37.12 -17.44
C ASP A 458 14.35 35.91 -16.72
N SER A 459 13.69 35.04 -17.50
CA SER A 459 13.08 33.81 -16.99
C SER A 459 14.14 32.81 -16.55
N LEU A 460 13.91 32.12 -15.42
CA LEU A 460 14.81 31.08 -14.92
C LEU A 460 14.76 29.82 -15.79
N VAL A 461 13.63 29.55 -16.46
CA VAL A 461 13.38 28.30 -17.16
C VAL A 461 12.97 28.49 -18.63
N ASP A 462 13.63 27.76 -19.52
CA ASP A 462 13.31 27.68 -20.93
C ASP A 462 12.21 26.63 -21.15
N VAL A 463 11.01 26.95 -20.65
CA VAL A 463 9.80 26.12 -20.72
C VAL A 463 8.61 26.97 -21.19
N PRO A 464 8.03 26.69 -22.38
CA PRO A 464 6.84 27.37 -22.88
C PRO A 464 5.72 27.35 -21.84
N LEU A 465 5.04 28.49 -21.65
CA LEU A 465 4.12 28.70 -20.53
C LEU A 465 2.90 27.77 -20.57
N GLU A 466 2.51 27.32 -21.76
CA GLU A 466 1.51 26.27 -21.97
C GLU A 466 1.90 24.89 -21.40
N ASN A 467 3.19 24.65 -21.08
CA ASN A 467 3.66 23.49 -20.33
C ASN A 467 3.73 23.74 -18.80
N SER A 468 3.21 24.88 -18.31
CA SER A 468 3.07 25.17 -16.87
C SER A 468 1.82 24.50 -16.31
N ALA A 469 1.99 23.64 -15.30
CA ALA A 469 0.88 22.90 -14.71
C ALA A 469 -0.08 23.83 -13.94
N ILE A 470 -1.37 23.76 -14.29
CA ILE A 470 -2.45 24.45 -13.59
C ILE A 470 -2.66 23.77 -12.23
N PRO A 471 -2.28 24.35 -11.07
CA PRO A 471 -2.00 23.57 -9.85
C PRO A 471 -3.27 23.14 -9.10
N PRO A 472 -3.74 21.87 -9.21
CA PRO A 472 -5.06 21.47 -8.71
C PRO A 472 -5.19 21.61 -7.20
N MET A 473 -4.22 21.13 -6.41
CA MET A 473 -4.36 21.10 -4.95
C MET A 473 -4.51 22.51 -4.39
N HIS A 474 -3.63 23.42 -4.80
CA HIS A 474 -3.66 24.81 -4.38
C HIS A 474 -4.89 25.55 -4.89
N ILE A 475 -5.40 25.25 -6.08
CA ILE A 475 -6.67 25.78 -6.59
C ILE A 475 -7.82 25.34 -5.68
N PHE A 476 -8.03 24.04 -5.47
CA PHE A 476 -9.13 23.54 -4.65
C PHE A 476 -9.07 24.03 -3.20
N GLN A 477 -7.89 24.09 -2.58
CA GLN A 477 -7.73 24.70 -1.25
C GLN A 477 -8.17 26.17 -1.24
N GLY A 478 -7.72 26.97 -2.22
CA GLY A 478 -8.02 28.40 -2.28
C GLY A 478 -9.49 28.72 -2.59
N LEU A 479 -10.13 27.93 -3.46
CA LEU A 479 -11.55 28.08 -3.79
C LEU A 479 -12.45 27.62 -2.64
N THR A 480 -12.16 26.46 -2.05
CA THR A 480 -12.92 25.90 -0.91
C THR A 480 -12.85 26.81 0.31
N GLN A 481 -11.68 27.39 0.61
CA GLN A 481 -11.53 28.37 1.68
C GLN A 481 -12.36 29.64 1.38
N LYS A 482 -12.04 30.38 0.29
CA LYS A 482 -12.60 31.73 0.05
C LYS A 482 -14.10 31.75 -0.29
N TYR A 483 -14.59 30.73 -1.00
CA TYR A 483 -15.96 30.70 -1.51
C TYR A 483 -16.88 29.76 -0.72
N GLY A 484 -16.33 28.70 -0.10
CA GLY A 484 -17.04 27.83 0.83
C GLY A 484 -16.90 28.27 2.29
N ILE A 485 -15.81 27.85 2.94
CA ILE A 485 -15.61 27.96 4.40
C ILE A 485 -15.73 29.40 4.91
N ASP A 486 -15.01 30.35 4.30
CA ASP A 486 -14.98 31.74 4.73
C ASP A 486 -16.36 32.41 4.64
N HIS A 487 -17.26 31.87 3.81
CA HIS A 487 -18.63 32.34 3.67
C HIS A 487 -19.55 31.79 4.76
N PHE A 488 -19.57 30.47 4.95
CA PHE A 488 -20.35 29.87 6.02
C PHE A 488 -19.91 30.40 7.39
N LEU A 489 -18.62 30.75 7.53
CA LEU A 489 -18.10 31.39 8.73
C LEU A 489 -18.55 32.84 8.88
N SER A 490 -18.51 33.67 7.83
CA SER A 490 -19.00 35.06 7.92
C SER A 490 -20.51 35.12 8.14
N GLU A 491 -21.26 34.18 7.58
CA GLU A 491 -22.70 34.07 7.74
C GLU A 491 -23.11 33.52 9.11
N CYS A 492 -22.39 32.53 9.67
CA CYS A 492 -22.57 32.15 11.08
C CYS A 492 -22.35 33.35 12.00
N ASN A 493 -21.28 34.13 11.78
CA ASN A 493 -21.01 35.33 12.57
C ASN A 493 -22.12 36.39 12.42
N ARG A 494 -22.65 36.61 11.20
CA ARG A 494 -23.75 37.57 10.94
C ARG A 494 -25.02 37.17 11.70
N LEU A 495 -25.45 35.92 11.52
CA LEU A 495 -26.64 35.39 12.20
C LEU A 495 -26.47 35.36 13.72
N ASP A 496 -25.30 34.97 14.24
CA ASP A 496 -25.04 34.97 15.68
C ASP A 496 -24.97 36.39 16.27
N TYR A 497 -24.59 37.41 15.49
CA TYR A 497 -24.64 38.83 15.89
C TYR A 497 -26.08 39.37 15.95
N ILE A 498 -26.92 39.06 14.96
CA ILE A 498 -28.36 39.41 14.95
C ILE A 498 -29.06 38.81 16.17
N ASN A 499 -28.84 37.51 16.43
CA ASN A 499 -29.36 36.81 17.62
C ASN A 499 -28.89 37.43 18.94
N LEU A 500 -27.72 38.08 18.97
CA LEU A 500 -27.18 38.74 20.16
C LEU A 500 -27.76 40.13 20.39
N GLN A 501 -28.14 40.85 19.32
CA GLN A 501 -28.87 42.12 19.43
C GLN A 501 -30.35 41.93 19.84
N GLY A 502 -30.91 40.72 19.63
CA GLY A 502 -32.29 40.39 20.05
C GLY A 502 -33.37 40.99 19.14
N LEU A 503 -33.03 41.21 17.86
CA LEU A 503 -33.92 41.72 16.83
C LEU A 503 -34.83 40.61 16.28
N ASP A 504 -36.05 40.98 15.86
CA ASP A 504 -37.00 40.07 15.22
C ASP A 504 -36.62 39.81 13.73
N GLU A 505 -37.20 38.76 13.12
CA GLU A 505 -36.75 38.30 11.79
C GLU A 505 -36.94 39.33 10.66
N ASP A 506 -37.86 40.29 10.81
CA ASP A 506 -38.13 41.34 9.82
C ASP A 506 -37.09 42.49 9.86
N ASP A 507 -36.40 42.68 11.00
CA ASP A 507 -35.35 43.71 11.18
C ASP A 507 -33.96 43.25 10.67
N GLU A 508 -33.83 41.99 10.22
CA GLU A 508 -32.56 41.39 9.75
C GLU A 508 -31.87 42.19 8.63
N ALA A 509 -32.60 43.03 7.90
CA ALA A 509 -32.10 43.83 6.79
C ALA A 509 -31.33 45.11 7.20
N ASP A 510 -31.62 45.67 8.38
CA ASP A 510 -31.08 46.97 8.84
C ASP A 510 -29.84 46.83 9.76
N VAL A 511 -29.37 45.60 9.97
CA VAL A 511 -28.21 45.31 10.84
C VAL A 511 -26.89 45.55 10.10
N ASP A 512 -26.17 46.63 10.44
CA ASP A 512 -24.84 46.94 9.91
C ASP A 512 -23.76 46.00 10.48
N PHE A 513 -23.75 44.75 9.99
CA PHE A 513 -22.71 43.76 10.29
C PHE A 513 -22.16 43.12 8.99
N PRO A 514 -20.89 43.34 8.62
CA PRO A 514 -20.43 43.05 7.26
C PRO A 514 -20.45 41.57 6.81
N ASP A 515 -20.86 41.33 5.56
CA ASP A 515 -20.94 40.01 4.87
C ASP A 515 -19.66 39.14 4.84
N SER A 516 -18.50 39.64 5.27
CA SER A 516 -17.21 38.97 5.05
C SER A 516 -16.23 39.10 6.21
N LEU A 517 -15.52 38.02 6.51
CA LEU A 517 -14.53 37.93 7.60
C LEU A 517 -13.48 39.06 7.59
N ALA A 518 -13.09 39.54 6.41
CA ALA A 518 -12.13 40.63 6.26
C ALA A 518 -12.72 41.99 6.66
N ALA A 519 -14.01 42.22 6.40
CA ALA A 519 -14.73 43.42 6.81
C ALA A 519 -15.13 43.35 8.29
N GLN A 520 -15.61 42.19 8.78
CA GLN A 520 -15.89 41.93 10.20
C GLN A 520 -14.64 42.19 11.07
N LYS A 521 -13.47 41.66 10.67
CA LYS A 521 -12.19 41.94 11.36
C LYS A 521 -11.74 43.40 11.23
N LYS A 522 -12.16 44.13 10.19
CA LYS A 522 -11.90 45.58 10.05
C LYS A 522 -12.80 46.39 10.98
N MET A 523 -14.09 46.04 11.08
CA MET A 523 -15.05 46.65 12.02
C MET A 523 -14.55 46.55 13.45
N LEU A 524 -14.20 45.34 13.91
CA LEU A 524 -13.61 45.14 15.23
C LEU A 524 -12.33 45.97 15.44
N LYS A 525 -11.42 46.01 14.45
CA LYS A 525 -10.21 46.84 14.54
C LYS A 525 -10.52 48.34 14.55
N ASN A 526 -11.55 48.80 13.85
CA ASN A 526 -11.98 50.20 13.88
C ASN A 526 -12.43 50.56 15.30
N LEU A 527 -13.36 49.78 15.87
CA LEU A 527 -13.85 49.94 17.25
C LEU A 527 -12.71 49.88 18.28
N GLU A 528 -11.74 48.97 18.12
CA GLU A 528 -10.52 48.92 18.95
C GLU A 528 -9.69 50.22 18.86
N ASN A 529 -9.59 50.86 17.68
CA ASN A 529 -8.88 52.16 17.56
C ASN A 529 -9.69 53.31 18.15
N GLU A 530 -11.02 53.24 18.08
CA GLU A 530 -11.95 54.28 18.48
C GLU A 530 -12.15 54.32 20.00
N GLU A 531 -12.28 53.16 20.65
CA GLU A 531 -12.13 53.02 22.11
C GLU A 531 -10.80 53.64 22.58
N ASN A 532 -9.70 53.34 21.88
CA ASN A 532 -8.38 53.91 22.17
C ASN A 532 -8.22 55.39 21.79
N HIS A 533 -9.20 56.00 21.09
CA HIS A 533 -9.26 57.44 20.85
C HIS A 533 -9.99 58.13 22.00
N TYR A 534 -11.18 57.66 22.36
CA TYR A 534 -11.95 58.22 23.49
C TYR A 534 -11.21 58.08 24.82
N LEU A 535 -10.62 56.92 25.13
CA LEU A 535 -9.82 56.74 26.36
C LEU A 535 -8.63 57.72 26.46
N LYS A 536 -8.04 58.14 25.33
CA LYS A 536 -6.99 59.17 25.32
C LYS A 536 -7.54 60.57 25.54
N ARG A 537 -8.69 60.89 24.93
CA ARG A 537 -9.38 62.18 25.13
C ARG A 537 -9.82 62.35 26.58
N ILE A 538 -10.48 61.34 27.15
CA ILE A 538 -10.88 61.31 28.56
C ILE A 538 -9.64 61.49 29.46
N SER A 539 -8.56 60.71 29.25
CA SER A 539 -7.32 60.82 30.04
C SER A 539 -6.64 62.20 29.92
N ALA A 540 -6.65 62.81 28.73
CA ALA A 540 -6.15 64.17 28.53
C ALA A 540 -7.03 65.20 29.25
N GLY A 541 -8.34 65.15 29.04
CA GLY A 541 -9.31 66.05 29.68
C GLY A 541 -9.28 65.95 31.20
N LEU A 542 -9.14 64.75 31.78
CA LEU A 542 -8.93 64.56 33.22
C LEU A 542 -7.66 65.27 33.73
N THR A 543 -6.58 65.24 32.94
CA THR A 543 -5.31 65.92 33.27
C THR A 543 -5.43 67.46 33.17
N SER A 544 -6.13 67.95 32.14
CA SER A 544 -6.45 69.37 31.99
C SER A 544 -7.38 69.87 33.10
N ARG A 545 -8.33 69.03 33.54
CA ARG A 545 -9.25 69.29 34.64
C ARG A 545 -8.51 69.43 35.97
N GLU A 546 -7.60 68.51 36.29
CA GLU A 546 -6.70 68.64 37.46
C GLU A 546 -5.92 69.96 37.43
N SER A 547 -5.38 70.33 36.27
CA SER A 547 -4.61 71.56 36.07
C SER A 547 -5.46 72.84 36.23
N TYR A 548 -6.71 72.84 35.79
CA TYR A 548 -7.66 73.93 36.07
C TYR A 548 -8.00 74.04 37.56
N TYR A 549 -8.18 72.92 38.27
CA TYR A 549 -8.35 72.92 39.73
C TYR A 549 -7.11 73.48 40.46
N GLU A 550 -5.88 73.11 40.04
CA GLU A 550 -4.64 73.72 40.58
C GLU A 550 -4.58 75.24 40.31
N ILE A 551 -4.98 75.71 39.12
CA ILE A 551 -5.02 77.15 38.77
C ILE A 551 -6.01 77.92 39.64
N LEU A 552 -7.22 77.37 39.87
CA LEU A 552 -8.22 78.00 40.74
C LEU A 552 -7.72 78.10 42.20
N GLU A 553 -7.10 77.04 42.71
CA GLU A 553 -6.47 77.05 44.04
C GLU A 553 -5.25 77.98 44.11
N GLY A 554 -4.48 78.08 43.02
CA GLY A 554 -3.40 79.04 42.84
C GLY A 554 -3.90 80.49 42.97
N TYR A 555 -5.01 80.83 42.32
CA TYR A 555 -5.65 82.14 42.46
C TYR A 555 -6.13 82.40 43.90
N GLU A 556 -6.69 81.41 44.61
CA GLU A 556 -6.99 81.51 46.05
C GLU A 556 -5.75 81.85 46.88
N LYS A 557 -4.63 81.16 46.62
CA LYS A 557 -3.36 81.33 47.33
C LYS A 557 -2.72 82.70 47.06
N VAL A 558 -2.92 83.29 45.88
CA VAL A 558 -2.49 84.67 45.57
C VAL A 558 -3.38 85.69 46.27
N GLU A 559 -4.71 85.54 46.19
CA GLU A 559 -5.70 86.45 46.79
C GLU A 559 -5.54 86.59 48.31
N LYS A 560 -5.17 85.51 49.00
CA LYS A 560 -4.98 85.47 50.46
C LYS A 560 -3.61 86.02 50.95
N ARG A 561 -2.66 86.38 50.06
CA ARG A 561 -1.28 86.78 50.44
C ARG A 561 -1.10 88.29 50.65
N LYS A 562 -0.95 88.73 51.91
CA LYS A 562 -0.76 90.16 52.31
C LYS A 562 0.63 90.78 52.05
N ARG A 563 1.62 90.03 51.55
CA ARG A 563 2.96 90.57 51.18
C ARG A 563 3.41 89.97 49.84
N ARG A 564 3.85 90.83 48.91
CA ARG A 564 4.52 90.42 47.68
C ARG A 564 5.91 89.88 48.00
N LYS A 565 6.21 88.64 47.63
CA LYS A 565 7.61 88.22 47.35
C LYS A 565 8.03 88.78 45.99
N GLU A 566 9.32 88.72 45.69
CA GLU A 566 9.89 89.19 44.42
C GLU A 566 9.22 88.55 43.19
N LYS A 567 9.17 89.31 42.08
CA LYS A 567 8.67 88.79 40.81
C LYS A 567 9.50 87.57 40.38
N TYR A 568 8.81 86.52 39.92
CA TYR A 568 9.48 85.46 39.16
C TYR A 568 10.05 86.10 37.88
N LYS A 569 11.37 85.96 37.63
CA LYS A 569 12.14 86.86 36.73
C LYS A 569 11.69 86.90 35.26
N ARG A 570 10.75 86.04 34.85
CA ARG A 570 10.26 85.88 33.47
C ARG A 570 8.77 86.21 33.26
N CYS A 571 8.00 86.47 34.32
CA CYS A 571 6.54 86.64 34.23
C CYS A 571 6.07 87.97 34.80
N GLU A 572 5.28 88.71 34.03
CA GLU A 572 4.83 90.06 34.34
C GLU A 572 3.38 90.16 34.82
N SER A 573 2.65 89.03 34.86
CA SER A 573 1.27 88.96 35.35
C SER A 573 1.14 89.53 36.78
N THR A 574 0.19 90.44 36.95
CA THR A 574 -0.24 90.96 38.27
C THR A 574 -0.71 89.86 39.23
N ALA A 575 -1.07 88.67 38.74
CA ALA A 575 -1.44 87.49 39.50
C ALA A 575 -0.66 86.24 39.04
N CYS A 576 0.67 86.34 38.96
CA CYS A 576 1.55 85.21 38.60
C CYS A 576 1.43 84.02 39.58
N LEU A 577 1.22 82.82 39.03
CA LEU A 577 0.95 81.58 39.77
C LEU A 577 2.17 80.68 40.02
N ALA A 578 3.33 80.96 39.40
CA ALA A 578 4.54 80.12 39.49
C ALA A 578 5.02 79.86 40.95
N ASN A 579 4.67 80.75 41.89
CA ASN A 579 5.02 80.66 43.32
C ASN A 579 3.86 80.14 44.22
N VAL A 580 2.85 79.47 43.64
CA VAL A 580 1.70 78.86 44.35
C VAL A 580 1.23 77.51 43.80
N LEU A 581 1.51 77.22 42.52
CA LEU A 581 1.20 75.93 41.87
C LEU A 581 2.13 74.80 42.33
N ASN A 582 1.77 73.58 41.97
CA ASN A 582 2.60 72.40 42.16
C ASN A 582 3.81 72.41 41.22
N LYS A 583 4.89 71.70 41.60
CA LYS A 583 6.15 71.70 40.84
C LYS A 583 5.95 71.28 39.38
N LYS A 584 5.20 70.20 39.15
CA LYS A 584 4.99 69.62 37.82
C LYS A 584 4.41 70.61 36.80
N LEU A 585 3.49 71.49 37.22
CA LEU A 585 2.87 72.51 36.38
C LEU A 585 3.70 73.82 36.33
N ALA A 586 4.51 74.08 37.36
CA ALA A 586 5.40 75.25 37.41
C ALA A 586 6.73 75.05 36.66
N GLU A 587 7.20 73.80 36.51
CA GLU A 587 8.49 73.44 35.89
C GLU A 587 8.52 73.63 34.37
N ASP A 588 7.35 73.73 33.71
CA ASP A 588 7.22 73.89 32.26
C ASP A 588 7.66 75.28 31.75
N ASP A 589 7.63 76.31 32.62
CA ASP A 589 7.98 77.72 32.36
C ASP A 589 7.42 78.32 31.05
N THR A 590 6.32 77.75 30.52
CA THR A 590 5.78 78.11 29.20
C THR A 590 5.17 79.51 29.20
N ILE A 591 5.73 80.37 28.35
CA ILE A 591 5.44 81.80 28.27
C ILE A 591 4.97 82.23 26.88
N PHE A 592 4.06 83.21 26.85
CA PHE A 592 3.67 83.95 25.65
C PHE A 592 3.92 85.44 25.85
N ARG A 593 3.89 86.18 24.73
CA ARG A 593 3.98 87.64 24.72
C ARG A 593 2.65 88.20 24.22
N CYS A 594 1.96 88.97 25.07
CA CYS A 594 0.67 89.55 24.71
C CYS A 594 0.83 90.57 23.58
N GLU A 595 0.05 90.45 22.50
CA GLU A 595 0.13 91.33 21.34
C GLU A 595 -0.14 92.79 21.72
N THR A 596 -1.14 93.03 22.57
CA THR A 596 -1.66 94.38 22.92
C THR A 596 -0.79 95.16 23.91
N CYS A 597 -0.16 94.50 24.90
CA CYS A 597 0.68 95.18 25.90
C CYS A 597 2.16 94.77 25.88
N GLN A 598 2.55 93.85 24.99
CA GLN A 598 3.93 93.39 24.76
C GLN A 598 4.65 92.77 25.96
N LYS A 599 3.93 92.55 27.08
CA LYS A 599 4.40 91.86 28.29
C LYS A 599 4.58 90.36 28.07
N THR A 600 5.47 89.76 28.86
CA THR A 600 5.68 88.30 28.92
C THR A 600 4.90 87.68 30.08
N LEU A 601 4.08 86.67 29.83
CA LEU A 601 3.25 85.98 30.84
C LEU A 601 3.27 84.46 30.64
N HIS A 602 3.07 83.70 31.71
CA HIS A 602 2.85 82.25 31.61
C HIS A 602 1.44 81.92 31.11
N TYR A 603 1.29 80.87 30.29
CA TYR A 603 -0.02 80.43 29.78
C TYR A 603 -1.01 80.11 30.92
N TYR A 604 -0.58 79.35 31.94
CA TYR A 604 -1.39 79.05 33.11
C TYR A 604 -1.78 80.29 33.94
N CYS A 605 -0.99 81.37 33.90
CA CYS A 605 -1.33 82.66 34.51
C CYS A 605 -2.40 83.45 33.71
N ASN A 606 -2.79 82.95 32.54
CA ASN A 606 -3.85 83.45 31.67
C ASN A 606 -5.01 82.44 31.50
N GLY A 607 -5.06 81.39 32.33
CA GLY A 607 -6.11 80.36 32.22
C GLY A 607 -6.04 79.51 30.96
N VAL A 608 -4.85 79.38 30.36
CA VAL A 608 -4.55 78.41 29.29
C VAL A 608 -3.83 77.23 29.93
N VAL A 609 -4.35 76.03 29.71
CA VAL A 609 -3.83 74.76 30.26
C VAL A 609 -3.31 73.86 29.16
N GLU A 610 -3.96 73.86 28.01
CA GLU A 610 -3.59 73.03 26.87
C GLU A 610 -2.66 73.81 25.95
N LEU A 611 -1.53 73.20 25.58
CA LEU A 611 -0.58 73.74 24.61
C LEU A 611 -0.93 73.24 23.19
N ASP A 612 -2.24 73.28 22.90
CA ASP A 612 -2.79 73.13 21.56
C ASP A 612 -2.52 74.41 20.75
N GLU A 613 -2.26 74.27 19.45
CA GLU A 613 -1.88 75.41 18.61
C GLU A 613 -3.00 76.48 18.53
N ASN A 614 -4.27 76.11 18.70
CA ASN A 614 -5.42 77.01 18.66
C ASN A 614 -5.66 77.74 20.01
N GLU A 615 -5.50 77.07 21.16
CA GLU A 615 -5.45 77.76 22.48
C GLU A 615 -4.26 78.73 22.55
N MET A 616 -3.11 78.34 22.00
CA MET A 616 -1.90 79.19 21.97
C MET A 616 -2.05 80.39 21.03
N ASP A 617 -2.53 80.19 19.80
CA ASP A 617 -2.76 81.28 18.84
C ASP A 617 -3.98 82.14 19.20
N GLY A 618 -4.91 81.60 20.00
CA GLY A 618 -6.02 82.32 20.63
C GLY A 618 -5.61 83.19 21.82
N ALA A 619 -4.48 82.90 22.49
CA ALA A 619 -3.99 83.61 23.67
C ALA A 619 -3.33 84.99 23.38
N LYS A 620 -3.75 85.68 22.30
CA LYS A 620 -3.20 86.96 21.83
C LYS A 620 -3.23 88.06 22.90
N GLU A 621 -4.31 88.10 23.67
CA GLU A 621 -4.50 89.03 24.78
C GLU A 621 -4.35 88.37 26.15
N CYS A 622 -3.58 89.01 27.03
CA CYS A 622 -3.59 88.66 28.44
C CYS A 622 -4.81 89.25 29.16
N PHE A 623 -5.19 88.66 30.29
CA PHE A 623 -6.28 89.12 31.18
C PHE A 623 -6.15 90.58 31.69
N GLU A 624 -5.04 91.29 31.42
CA GLU A 624 -4.90 92.72 31.70
C GLU A 624 -5.30 93.63 30.53
N CYS A 625 -5.45 93.06 29.32
CA CYS A 625 -5.86 93.74 28.10
C CYS A 625 -7.34 93.49 27.77
N THR A 626 -7.81 92.23 27.91
CA THR A 626 -9.12 91.71 27.47
C THR A 626 -10.37 92.44 27.98
N ASN A 627 -10.19 93.41 28.89
CA ASN A 627 -11.25 94.17 29.51
C ASN A 627 -10.97 95.69 29.43
N GLY A 628 -10.66 96.16 28.22
CA GLY A 628 -10.40 97.57 27.93
C GLY A 628 -9.13 98.13 28.60
N GLY A 629 -8.09 97.30 28.73
CA GLY A 629 -6.82 97.70 29.37
C GLY A 629 -6.86 97.88 30.90
N ARG A 630 -7.95 97.52 31.57
CA ARG A 630 -8.01 97.44 33.04
C ARG A 630 -7.57 96.04 33.51
N PRO A 631 -6.65 95.92 34.48
CA PRO A 631 -6.23 94.61 34.99
C PRO A 631 -7.42 93.80 35.55
N SER A 632 -7.75 92.66 34.94
CA SER A 632 -8.85 91.81 35.43
C SER A 632 -8.56 91.30 36.82
N SER A 633 -9.56 91.45 37.70
CA SER A 633 -9.52 91.02 39.10
C SER A 633 -9.32 89.51 39.23
N ILE A 634 -8.83 89.04 40.37
CA ILE A 634 -8.68 87.60 40.63
C ILE A 634 -10.03 86.88 40.54
N HIS A 635 -11.10 87.52 41.03
CA HIS A 635 -12.48 87.02 40.88
C HIS A 635 -12.86 86.83 39.39
N SER A 636 -12.62 87.84 38.55
CA SER A 636 -12.87 87.76 37.10
C SER A 636 -12.09 86.62 36.43
N ARG A 637 -10.82 86.41 36.78
CA ARG A 637 -9.99 85.31 36.26
C ARG A 637 -10.51 83.95 36.72
N LYS A 638 -10.92 83.82 37.99
CA LYS A 638 -11.57 82.61 38.52
C LYS A 638 -12.87 82.30 37.77
N THR A 639 -13.66 83.31 37.37
CA THR A 639 -14.87 83.10 36.57
C THR A 639 -14.56 82.52 35.19
N VAL A 640 -13.66 83.13 34.43
CA VAL A 640 -13.27 82.63 33.10
C VAL A 640 -12.67 81.21 33.17
N VAL A 641 -11.86 80.92 34.19
CA VAL A 641 -11.31 79.57 34.38
C VAL A 641 -12.40 78.56 34.76
N LYS A 642 -13.42 78.95 35.53
CA LYS A 642 -14.60 78.09 35.78
C LYS A 642 -15.42 77.86 34.51
N GLU A 643 -15.61 78.87 33.67
CA GLU A 643 -16.30 78.70 32.38
C GLU A 643 -15.56 77.76 31.43
N LYS A 644 -14.22 77.75 31.44
CA LYS A 644 -13.42 76.73 30.74
C LYS A 644 -13.53 75.34 31.38
N LEU A 645 -13.46 75.27 32.71
CA LEU A 645 -13.55 74.02 33.46
C LEU A 645 -14.90 73.31 33.24
N ASN A 646 -16.01 74.03 33.32
CA ASN A 646 -17.34 73.48 33.06
C ASN A 646 -17.44 72.89 31.64
N LYS A 647 -16.99 73.65 30.61
CA LYS A 647 -16.98 73.17 29.21
C LYS A 647 -16.12 71.92 29.02
N LEU A 648 -15.03 71.81 29.78
CA LEU A 648 -14.18 70.60 29.76
C LEU A 648 -14.87 69.42 30.45
N GLU A 649 -15.59 69.65 31.55
CA GLU A 649 -16.39 68.63 32.22
C GLU A 649 -17.56 68.16 31.32
N ASP A 650 -18.23 69.06 30.60
CA ASP A 650 -19.23 68.72 29.56
C ASP A 650 -18.63 67.80 28.47
N VAL A 651 -17.45 68.15 27.93
CA VAL A 651 -16.76 67.38 26.88
C VAL A 651 -16.29 66.01 27.38
N ILE A 652 -15.85 65.90 28.63
CA ILE A 652 -15.50 64.60 29.25
C ILE A 652 -16.75 63.72 29.37
N GLU A 653 -17.90 64.27 29.80
CA GLU A 653 -19.14 63.50 29.93
C GLU A 653 -19.64 62.95 28.56
N ASP A 654 -19.52 63.74 27.50
CA ASP A 654 -19.88 63.30 26.14
C ASP A 654 -18.87 62.31 25.53
N ASP A 655 -17.58 62.43 25.84
CA ASP A 655 -16.58 61.41 25.49
C ASP A 655 -16.77 60.10 26.27
N GLU A 656 -17.17 60.16 27.55
CA GLU A 656 -17.49 58.98 28.37
C GLU A 656 -18.75 58.25 27.85
N LYS A 657 -19.81 58.96 27.46
CA LYS A 657 -21.00 58.38 26.79
C LYS A 657 -20.63 57.69 25.48
N SER A 658 -19.80 58.35 24.67
CA SER A 658 -19.34 57.83 23.38
C SER A 658 -18.48 56.58 23.57
N TRP A 659 -17.61 56.58 24.59
CA TRP A 659 -16.79 55.44 24.97
C TRP A 659 -17.62 54.22 25.42
N ASP A 660 -18.65 54.39 26.26
CA ASP A 660 -19.51 53.28 26.70
C ASP A 660 -20.21 52.61 25.51
N ALA A 661 -20.78 53.42 24.60
CA ALA A 661 -21.43 52.92 23.39
C ALA A 661 -20.48 52.11 22.49
N VAL A 662 -19.30 52.66 22.18
CA VAL A 662 -18.27 51.99 21.37
C VAL A 662 -17.73 50.73 22.06
N THR A 663 -17.53 50.77 23.38
CA THR A 663 -17.06 49.62 24.18
C THR A 663 -18.06 48.47 24.13
N LYS A 664 -19.36 48.78 24.30
CA LYS A 664 -20.45 47.81 24.23
C LYS A 664 -20.57 47.16 22.85
N GLU A 665 -20.45 47.93 21.77
CA GLU A 665 -20.44 47.38 20.40
C GLU A 665 -19.19 46.51 20.16
N LYS A 666 -18.01 47.00 20.53
CA LYS A 666 -16.72 46.30 20.44
C LYS A 666 -16.72 44.96 21.19
N ASP A 667 -17.37 44.91 22.36
CA ASP A 667 -17.52 43.69 23.15
C ASP A 667 -18.50 42.71 22.49
N ASN A 668 -19.65 43.18 22.00
CA ASN A 668 -20.58 42.36 21.20
C ASN A 668 -19.89 41.73 19.98
N VAL A 669 -19.17 42.54 19.20
CA VAL A 669 -18.40 42.09 18.02
C VAL A 669 -17.24 41.16 18.42
N THR A 670 -16.62 41.36 19.59
CA THR A 670 -15.58 40.49 20.15
C THR A 670 -16.10 39.10 20.48
N VAL A 671 -17.25 38.99 21.15
CA VAL A 671 -17.88 37.70 21.51
C VAL A 671 -18.19 36.84 20.28
N ILE A 672 -18.57 37.47 19.17
CA ILE A 672 -18.82 36.79 17.88
C ILE A 672 -17.50 36.40 17.19
N ILE A 673 -16.55 37.33 17.02
CA ILE A 673 -15.38 37.14 16.15
C ILE A 673 -14.23 36.40 16.85
N LYS A 674 -13.93 36.73 18.11
CA LYS A 674 -12.80 36.15 18.87
C LYS A 674 -13.23 34.94 19.68
N ASP A 675 -14.31 35.05 20.46
CA ASP A 675 -14.71 34.01 21.41
C ASP A 675 -15.57 32.91 20.76
N ALA A 676 -16.15 33.20 19.58
CA ALA A 676 -16.90 32.25 18.75
C ALA A 676 -18.03 31.52 19.49
N THR A 677 -18.69 32.19 20.43
CA THR A 677 -19.65 31.53 21.35
C THR A 677 -21.05 31.37 20.78
N GLY A 678 -21.35 31.90 19.59
CA GLY A 678 -22.67 31.89 18.98
C GLY A 678 -23.23 30.49 18.64
N PRO A 679 -24.57 30.30 18.66
CA PRO A 679 -25.21 29.01 18.39
C PRO A 679 -24.98 28.46 16.97
N MET A 680 -24.97 29.32 15.94
CA MET A 680 -24.75 28.90 14.54
C MET A 680 -23.29 28.50 14.33
N ARG A 681 -22.37 29.31 14.86
CA ARG A 681 -20.94 29.01 14.90
C ARG A 681 -20.64 27.68 15.58
N LYS A 682 -21.26 27.40 16.74
CA LYS A 682 -21.16 26.11 17.45
C LYS A 682 -21.67 24.92 16.62
N LYS A 683 -22.73 25.08 15.81
CA LYS A 683 -23.19 24.03 14.86
C LYS A 683 -22.13 23.77 13.79
N PHE A 684 -21.59 24.83 13.18
CA PHE A 684 -20.56 24.73 12.13
C PHE A 684 -19.27 24.08 12.66
N ASP A 685 -18.75 24.53 13.81
CA ASP A 685 -17.57 23.97 14.46
C ASP A 685 -17.73 22.49 14.82
N LYS A 686 -18.94 22.03 15.15
CA LYS A 686 -19.24 20.61 15.39
C LYS A 686 -19.08 19.77 14.11
N ILE A 687 -19.53 20.26 12.96
CA ILE A 687 -19.36 19.55 11.67
C ILE A 687 -17.88 19.58 11.24
N MET A 688 -17.22 20.74 11.33
CA MET A 688 -15.80 20.87 10.98
C MET A 688 -14.90 19.97 11.85
N ARG A 689 -15.24 19.79 13.13
CA ARG A 689 -14.60 18.81 14.03
C ARG A 689 -14.92 17.36 13.66
N LYS A 690 -16.19 17.03 13.36
CA LYS A 690 -16.64 15.69 12.90
C LYS A 690 -15.84 15.18 11.69
N ILE A 691 -15.47 16.07 10.76
CA ILE A 691 -14.62 15.71 9.61
C ILE A 691 -13.11 15.80 9.89
N GLY A 692 -12.67 16.36 11.02
CA GLY A 692 -11.26 16.58 11.34
C GLY A 692 -10.63 17.70 10.49
N CYS A 693 -11.34 18.81 10.36
CA CYS A 693 -10.92 20.05 9.69
C CYS A 693 -10.85 21.23 10.69
N GLU A 694 -10.50 20.96 11.95
CA GLU A 694 -10.60 21.89 13.09
C GLU A 694 -9.88 23.24 12.87
N ASN A 695 -8.71 23.23 12.23
CA ASN A 695 -7.87 24.41 12.02
C ASN A 695 -8.32 25.34 10.87
N TYR A 696 -9.55 25.19 10.35
CA TYR A 696 -10.04 25.93 9.18
C TYR A 696 -10.05 27.47 9.32
N HIS A 697 -9.98 27.96 10.56
CA HIS A 697 -9.98 29.38 10.93
C HIS A 697 -8.56 29.95 11.14
N CYS A 698 -7.53 29.09 11.09
CA CYS A 698 -6.12 29.49 11.25
C CYS A 698 -5.58 30.17 9.99
N SER A 699 -4.46 30.88 10.12
CA SER A 699 -3.77 31.53 8.98
C SER A 699 -3.10 30.57 8.00
N GLN A 700 -3.03 29.28 8.34
CA GLN A 700 -2.69 28.20 7.40
C GLN A 700 -3.99 27.68 6.77
N ASN A 701 -4.16 27.90 5.47
CA ASN A 701 -5.30 27.37 4.71
C ASN A 701 -5.48 25.87 4.93
N ILE A 702 -6.73 25.38 4.82
CA ILE A 702 -7.03 23.95 4.85
C ILE A 702 -6.10 23.12 3.94
N THR A 703 -5.72 21.91 4.38
CA THR A 703 -4.94 20.98 3.55
C THR A 703 -5.76 20.43 2.38
N GLY A 704 -5.12 19.89 1.34
CA GLY A 704 -5.83 19.21 0.25
C GLY A 704 -6.73 18.06 0.72
N ASN A 705 -6.33 17.34 1.77
CA ASN A 705 -7.18 16.31 2.40
C ASN A 705 -8.39 16.91 3.12
N MET A 706 -8.22 18.02 3.85
CA MET A 706 -9.33 18.74 4.49
C MET A 706 -10.33 19.27 3.44
N SER A 707 -9.82 19.80 2.32
CA SER A 707 -10.64 20.24 1.18
C SER A 707 -11.50 19.08 0.63
N ARG A 708 -10.88 17.92 0.37
CA ARG A 708 -11.56 16.70 -0.12
C ARG A 708 -12.60 16.16 0.87
N LYS A 709 -12.42 16.35 2.18
CA LYS A 709 -13.43 15.96 3.18
C LYS A 709 -14.60 16.93 3.25
N PHE A 710 -14.32 18.23 3.18
CA PHE A 710 -15.33 19.30 3.21
C PHE A 710 -16.24 19.23 1.97
N LEU A 711 -15.66 19.06 0.78
CA LEU A 711 -16.40 19.03 -0.49
C LEU A 711 -17.28 17.79 -0.71
N ARG A 712 -17.35 16.85 0.25
CA ARG A 712 -18.27 15.71 0.16
C ARG A 712 -19.71 16.22 0.19
N LYS A 713 -20.55 15.83 -0.77
CA LYS A 713 -21.95 16.30 -0.90
C LYS A 713 -22.72 16.30 0.42
N ALA A 714 -22.77 15.15 1.11
CA ALA A 714 -23.43 15.03 2.42
C ALA A 714 -22.88 15.94 3.54
N ILE A 715 -21.64 16.44 3.45
CA ILE A 715 -21.05 17.42 4.39
C ILE A 715 -21.43 18.85 3.98
N ILE A 716 -21.45 19.15 2.67
CA ILE A 716 -22.01 20.40 2.14
C ILE A 716 -23.49 20.53 2.55
N ASP A 717 -24.26 19.44 2.45
CA ASP A 717 -25.67 19.39 2.86
C ASP A 717 -25.85 19.60 4.37
N GLU A 718 -25.05 18.90 5.19
CA GLU A 718 -25.07 19.05 6.65
C GLU A 718 -24.74 20.50 7.07
N ILE A 719 -23.80 21.15 6.38
CA ILE A 719 -23.44 22.56 6.62
C ILE A 719 -24.54 23.51 6.15
N ILE A 720 -25.07 23.34 4.94
CA ILE A 720 -26.12 24.23 4.40
C ILE A 720 -27.41 24.10 5.23
N SER A 721 -27.69 22.95 5.84
CA SER A 721 -28.82 22.76 6.77
C SER A 721 -28.76 23.60 8.06
N ILE A 722 -27.66 24.32 8.31
CA ILE A 722 -27.58 25.31 9.40
C ILE A 722 -28.38 26.58 9.07
N PHE A 723 -28.51 26.94 7.79
CA PHE A 723 -28.99 28.24 7.32
C PHE A 723 -30.42 28.17 6.75
N LYS A 724 -31.12 29.32 6.67
CA LYS A 724 -32.43 29.41 6.00
C LYS A 724 -32.27 29.11 4.49
N PRO A 725 -33.16 28.32 3.85
CA PRO A 725 -33.09 28.06 2.41
C PRO A 725 -33.24 29.32 1.57
N SER A 726 -32.39 29.50 0.55
CA SER A 726 -32.46 30.62 -0.41
C SER A 726 -31.85 30.22 -1.76
N GLU A 727 -32.17 30.94 -2.85
CA GLU A 727 -31.54 30.68 -4.17
C GLU A 727 -30.01 30.83 -4.11
N GLN A 728 -29.51 31.76 -3.29
CA GLN A 728 -28.07 31.95 -3.10
C GLN A 728 -27.42 30.73 -2.42
N MET A 729 -28.06 30.16 -1.39
CA MET A 729 -27.56 28.97 -0.69
C MET A 729 -27.65 27.71 -1.55
N GLU A 730 -28.67 27.58 -2.40
CA GLU A 730 -28.75 26.45 -3.34
C GLU A 730 -27.74 26.58 -4.50
N SER A 731 -27.55 27.80 -5.02
CA SER A 731 -26.47 28.09 -5.97
C SER A 731 -25.09 27.79 -5.38
N LEU A 732 -24.91 28.05 -4.07
CA LEU A 732 -23.70 27.69 -3.34
C LEU A 732 -23.53 26.18 -3.18
N ARG A 733 -24.61 25.41 -2.91
CA ARG A 733 -24.58 23.94 -2.89
C ARG A 733 -24.07 23.42 -4.23
N MET A 734 -24.67 23.89 -5.32
CA MET A 734 -24.33 23.45 -6.68
C MET A 734 -22.90 23.85 -7.08
N PHE A 735 -22.44 25.07 -6.74
CA PHE A 735 -21.04 25.46 -6.92
C PHE A 735 -20.07 24.51 -6.18
N LEU A 736 -20.36 24.15 -4.93
CA LEU A 736 -19.51 23.25 -4.14
C LEU A 736 -19.58 21.80 -4.63
N TYR A 737 -20.71 21.36 -5.19
CA TYR A 737 -20.85 20.09 -5.89
C TYR A 737 -19.97 20.03 -7.14
N ASP A 738 -20.05 21.06 -8.00
CA ASP A 738 -19.24 21.13 -9.23
C ASP A 738 -17.75 21.17 -8.89
N LEU A 739 -17.37 21.94 -7.86
CA LEU A 739 -16.00 21.98 -7.34
C LEU A 739 -15.53 20.61 -6.80
N SER A 740 -16.42 19.81 -6.17
CA SER A 740 -16.12 18.43 -5.77
C SER A 740 -15.95 17.48 -6.96
N ASN A 741 -16.77 17.64 -8.01
CA ASN A 741 -16.68 16.83 -9.22
C ASN A 741 -15.35 17.12 -9.93
N LEU A 742 -15.00 18.39 -10.12
CA LEU A 742 -13.72 18.85 -10.68
C LEU A 742 -12.51 18.38 -9.84
N MET A 743 -12.61 18.36 -8.50
CA MET A 743 -11.54 17.82 -7.65
C MET A 743 -11.34 16.29 -7.82
N SER A 744 -12.34 15.60 -8.38
CA SER A 744 -12.26 14.16 -8.67
C SER A 744 -11.65 13.89 -10.06
N THR A 745 -11.76 14.81 -11.01
CA THR A 745 -11.14 14.71 -12.34
C THR A 745 -9.66 15.10 -12.35
N SER A 746 -9.19 15.87 -11.37
CA SER A 746 -7.77 16.28 -11.20
C SER A 746 -6.86 15.13 -10.68
N ASN A 747 -7.02 13.94 -11.24
CA ASN A 747 -6.30 12.72 -10.88
C ASN A 747 -5.19 12.40 -11.91
N ASN A 748 -4.42 11.32 -11.69
CA ASN A 748 -3.29 10.96 -12.54
C ASN A 748 -3.66 10.23 -13.85
N SER A 749 -4.94 10.02 -14.16
CA SER A 749 -5.34 9.37 -15.41
C SER A 749 -5.06 10.25 -16.61
N ILE A 750 -4.87 9.60 -17.75
CA ILE A 750 -5.10 10.21 -19.05
C ILE A 750 -6.61 10.46 -19.23
N LYS A 751 -6.96 11.50 -19.99
CA LYS A 751 -8.33 11.92 -20.28
C LYS A 751 -8.68 11.72 -21.76
N THR A 752 -9.86 11.14 -22.00
CA THR A 752 -10.42 11.01 -23.36
C THR A 752 -10.90 12.38 -23.89
N ASN A 753 -11.46 12.47 -25.10
CA ASN A 753 -12.06 13.73 -25.55
C ASN A 753 -13.35 14.02 -24.78
N GLU A 754 -14.09 12.97 -24.47
CA GLU A 754 -15.40 12.97 -23.81
C GLU A 754 -15.25 13.41 -22.34
N GLU A 755 -14.28 12.86 -21.60
CA GLU A 755 -13.93 13.35 -20.25
C GLU A 755 -13.49 14.83 -20.24
N ILE A 756 -12.88 15.32 -21.32
CA ILE A 756 -12.47 16.73 -21.43
C ILE A 756 -13.69 17.63 -21.65
N GLU A 757 -14.66 17.19 -22.46
CA GLU A 757 -15.93 17.92 -22.64
C GLU A 757 -16.77 17.93 -21.36
N GLU A 758 -16.87 16.80 -20.65
CA GLU A 758 -17.51 16.74 -19.32
C GLU A 758 -16.88 17.71 -18.31
N ILE A 759 -15.54 17.88 -18.34
CA ILE A 759 -14.84 18.88 -17.51
C ILE A 759 -15.18 20.31 -17.96
N ARG A 760 -15.40 20.57 -19.26
CA ARG A 760 -15.81 21.88 -19.78
C ARG A 760 -17.22 22.24 -19.32
N ASP A 761 -18.15 21.29 -19.36
CA ASP A 761 -19.53 21.47 -18.89
C ASP A 761 -19.57 21.70 -17.36
N LEU A 762 -18.83 20.89 -16.59
CA LEU A 762 -18.68 21.08 -15.14
C LEU A 762 -18.08 22.45 -14.79
N LEU A 763 -17.09 22.92 -15.55
CA LEU A 763 -16.46 24.23 -15.36
C LEU A 763 -17.45 25.38 -15.67
N SER A 764 -18.26 25.24 -16.71
CA SER A 764 -19.30 26.21 -17.09
C SER A 764 -20.43 26.27 -16.05
N SER A 765 -20.88 25.10 -15.57
CA SER A 765 -21.84 24.99 -14.46
C SER A 765 -21.29 25.66 -13.19
N MET A 766 -20.05 25.35 -12.81
CA MET A 766 -19.37 25.95 -11.65
C MET A 766 -19.34 27.47 -11.73
N ILE A 767 -19.01 28.05 -12.90
CA ILE A 767 -18.98 29.51 -13.10
C ILE A 767 -20.38 30.12 -12.96
N SER A 768 -21.40 29.51 -13.57
CA SER A 768 -22.79 29.97 -13.49
C SER A 768 -23.31 29.98 -12.03
N ASN A 769 -23.13 28.86 -11.32
CA ASN A 769 -23.48 28.70 -9.92
C ASN A 769 -22.71 29.66 -9.01
N LEU A 770 -21.42 29.89 -9.28
CA LEU A 770 -20.59 30.85 -8.56
C LEU A 770 -21.04 32.31 -8.78
N LYS A 771 -21.48 32.68 -9.98
CA LYS A 771 -22.02 34.02 -10.27
C LYS A 771 -23.31 34.31 -9.49
N LYS A 772 -24.19 33.31 -9.34
CA LYS A 772 -25.38 33.43 -8.48
C LYS A 772 -25.04 33.47 -6.99
N ALA A 773 -24.15 32.58 -6.53
CA ALA A 773 -23.81 32.46 -5.11
C ALA A 773 -23.03 33.68 -4.57
N HIS A 774 -22.07 34.21 -5.33
CA HIS A 774 -21.06 35.16 -4.83
C HIS A 774 -20.80 36.39 -5.72
N PRO A 775 -21.83 37.08 -6.27
CA PRO A 775 -21.66 38.15 -7.26
C PRO A 775 -20.67 39.25 -6.82
N LYS A 776 -20.84 39.75 -5.59
CA LYS A 776 -20.04 40.84 -4.96
C LYS A 776 -18.66 40.40 -4.41
N LYS A 777 -18.28 39.11 -4.52
CA LYS A 777 -16.96 38.66 -4.02
C LYS A 777 -15.85 38.94 -5.04
N GLY A 778 -14.69 39.32 -4.51
CA GLY A 778 -13.50 39.61 -5.33
C GLY A 778 -12.82 38.33 -5.82
N ILE A 779 -12.35 38.33 -7.06
CA ILE A 779 -11.70 37.19 -7.73
C ILE A 779 -10.30 36.90 -7.16
N ILE A 780 -9.78 35.69 -7.41
CA ILE A 780 -8.39 35.31 -7.12
C ILE A 780 -7.75 34.65 -8.34
N LEU A 781 -6.42 34.76 -8.46
CA LEU A 781 -5.62 34.13 -9.52
C LEU A 781 -5.97 32.64 -9.73
N LYS A 782 -6.17 31.89 -8.65
CA LYS A 782 -6.54 30.46 -8.68
C LYS A 782 -7.87 30.18 -9.39
N LEU A 783 -8.85 31.09 -9.30
CA LEU A 783 -10.12 30.96 -10.02
C LEU A 783 -9.92 31.25 -11.52
N HIS A 784 -9.18 32.32 -11.85
CA HIS A 784 -8.87 32.65 -13.24
C HIS A 784 -8.02 31.56 -13.94
N LEU A 785 -7.04 30.97 -13.25
CA LEU A 785 -6.26 29.83 -13.77
C LEU A 785 -7.15 28.61 -14.06
N LEU A 786 -8.10 28.32 -13.17
CA LEU A 786 -9.07 27.24 -13.38
C LEU A 786 -9.98 27.52 -14.59
N CYS A 787 -10.60 28.70 -14.65
CA CYS A 787 -11.58 29.03 -15.70
C CYS A 787 -10.96 29.23 -17.09
N ALA A 788 -9.86 30.00 -17.19
CA ALA A 788 -9.33 30.43 -18.49
C ALA A 788 -8.19 29.55 -19.04
N HIS A 789 -7.55 28.72 -18.20
CA HIS A 789 -6.32 27.99 -18.58
C HIS A 789 -6.39 26.47 -18.39
N LEU A 790 -7.37 25.92 -17.66
CA LEU A 790 -7.49 24.45 -17.52
C LEU A 790 -7.80 23.76 -18.85
N MET A 791 -8.76 24.26 -19.64
CA MET A 791 -9.18 23.56 -20.87
C MET A 791 -8.06 23.47 -21.92
N PRO A 792 -7.32 24.55 -22.25
CA PRO A 792 -6.14 24.46 -23.12
C PRO A 792 -5.05 23.53 -22.60
N TYR A 793 -4.86 23.46 -21.27
CA TYR A 793 -3.89 22.55 -20.65
C TYR A 793 -4.33 21.09 -20.82
N LEU A 794 -5.61 20.78 -20.58
CA LEU A 794 -6.18 19.44 -20.78
C LEU A 794 -6.14 18.99 -22.24
N GLU A 795 -6.53 19.86 -23.17
CA GLU A 795 -6.52 19.58 -24.62
C GLU A 795 -5.12 19.22 -25.11
N LYS A 796 -4.09 19.93 -24.61
CA LYS A 796 -2.68 19.69 -24.94
C LYS A 796 -2.06 18.49 -24.22
N HIS A 797 -2.24 18.38 -22.91
CA HIS A 797 -1.50 17.42 -22.07
C HIS A 797 -2.27 16.15 -21.73
N ARG A 798 -3.56 16.09 -22.04
CA ARG A 798 -4.45 14.93 -21.81
C ARG A 798 -4.49 14.43 -20.35
N SER A 799 -4.11 15.26 -19.39
CA SER A 799 -4.27 15.00 -17.96
C SER A 799 -4.11 16.31 -17.19
N TRP A 800 -4.70 16.38 -15.99
CA TRP A 800 -4.54 17.50 -15.05
C TRP A 800 -3.68 17.12 -13.84
N GLY A 801 -3.83 15.91 -13.32
CA GLY A 801 -3.13 15.45 -12.11
C GLY A 801 -1.96 14.49 -12.35
N LYS A 802 -1.65 14.09 -13.59
CA LYS A 802 -0.52 13.16 -13.88
C LYS A 802 0.80 13.66 -13.28
N VAL A 803 1.04 14.97 -13.33
CA VAL A 803 2.01 15.67 -12.49
C VAL A 803 1.32 16.86 -11.83
N SER A 804 1.61 17.08 -10.55
CA SER A 804 1.10 18.20 -9.78
C SER A 804 2.04 18.55 -8.62
N GLU A 805 1.73 19.62 -7.90
CA GLU A 805 2.38 19.98 -6.65
C GLU A 805 2.23 18.92 -5.53
N GLN A 806 1.32 17.95 -5.67
CA GLN A 806 1.06 16.95 -4.62
C GLN A 806 2.31 16.12 -4.29
N GLY A 807 3.11 15.78 -5.30
CA GLY A 807 4.38 15.09 -5.08
C GLY A 807 5.44 15.96 -4.39
N ILE A 808 5.42 17.27 -4.65
CA ILE A 808 6.32 18.26 -4.01
C ILE A 808 5.99 18.38 -2.52
N GLU A 809 4.70 18.47 -2.16
CA GLU A 809 4.24 18.48 -0.77
C GLU A 809 4.59 17.17 -0.03
N MET A 810 4.45 16.01 -0.70
CA MET A 810 4.86 14.72 -0.12
C MET A 810 6.38 14.66 0.15
N ILE A 811 7.22 15.29 -0.69
CA ILE A 811 8.67 15.39 -0.47
C ILE A 811 9.00 16.16 0.82
N HIS A 812 8.25 17.22 1.17
CA HIS A 812 8.48 17.94 2.43
C HIS A 812 8.26 17.04 3.66
N GLN A 813 7.31 16.11 3.59
CA GLN A 813 7.08 15.13 4.66
C GLN A 813 8.20 14.09 4.74
N VAL A 814 8.80 13.70 3.61
CA VAL A 814 9.99 12.84 3.57
C VAL A 814 11.19 13.57 4.18
N PHE A 815 11.46 14.81 3.77
CA PHE A 815 12.52 15.65 4.35
C PHE A 815 12.38 15.79 5.87
N LYS A 816 11.18 16.12 6.37
CA LYS A 816 10.93 16.26 7.81
C LYS A 816 11.20 14.96 8.60
N LYS A 817 10.86 13.80 8.04
CA LYS A 817 11.17 12.49 8.65
C LYS A 817 12.68 12.23 8.70
N LEU A 818 13.39 12.48 7.60
CA LEU A 818 14.83 12.24 7.51
C LEU A 818 15.64 13.24 8.36
N GLN A 819 15.21 14.50 8.46
CA GLN A 819 15.78 15.51 9.35
C GLN A 819 15.69 15.09 10.82
N LEU A 820 14.56 14.51 11.25
CA LEU A 820 14.41 13.97 12.60
C LEU A 820 15.29 12.73 12.82
N LEU A 821 15.39 11.84 11.82
CA LEU A 821 16.25 10.65 11.85
C LEU A 821 17.74 11.00 11.96
N TYR A 822 18.19 12.04 11.26
CA TYR A 822 19.59 12.47 11.22
C TYR A 822 19.91 13.65 12.14
N ALA A 823 18.96 14.17 12.92
CA ALA A 823 19.18 15.26 13.88
C ALA A 823 20.38 15.05 14.85
N PRO A 824 20.74 13.83 15.29
CA PRO A 824 21.96 13.61 16.09
C PRO A 824 23.28 13.87 15.35
N VAL A 825 23.27 13.93 14.01
CA VAL A 825 24.45 14.19 13.17
C VAL A 825 24.71 15.70 13.13
N ARG A 826 25.58 16.16 14.05
CA ARG A 826 25.95 17.59 14.22
C ARG A 826 26.77 18.17 13.06
N ASP A 827 27.47 17.33 12.31
CA ASP A 827 28.19 17.70 11.09
C ASP A 827 27.17 17.98 9.97
N LEU A 828 27.02 19.25 9.59
CA LEU A 828 26.04 19.70 8.61
C LEU A 828 26.28 19.13 7.20
N VAL A 829 27.54 18.92 6.79
CA VAL A 829 27.88 18.36 5.48
C VAL A 829 27.48 16.89 5.46
N ARG A 830 27.89 16.13 6.49
CA ARG A 830 27.54 14.71 6.63
C ARG A 830 26.04 14.49 6.81
N ASN A 831 25.34 15.38 7.50
CA ASN A 831 23.88 15.36 7.64
C ASN A 831 23.21 15.51 6.26
N ALA A 832 23.64 16.50 5.46
CA ALA A 832 23.19 16.68 4.09
C ALA A 832 23.52 15.48 3.18
N SER A 833 24.72 14.87 3.29
CA SER A 833 25.06 13.66 2.53
C SER A 833 24.14 12.49 2.85
N LEU A 834 23.74 12.33 4.13
CA LEU A 834 22.81 11.27 4.55
C LEU A 834 21.37 11.52 4.06
N LEU A 835 20.92 12.78 4.05
CA LEU A 835 19.65 13.19 3.46
C LEU A 835 19.59 12.84 1.96
N VAL A 836 20.59 13.30 1.19
CA VAL A 836 20.74 13.05 -0.25
C VAL A 836 20.80 11.55 -0.55
N GLN A 837 21.66 10.80 0.16
CA GLN A 837 21.79 9.36 -0.07
C GLN A 837 20.51 8.60 0.29
N SER A 838 19.80 8.98 1.36
CA SER A 838 18.54 8.32 1.71
C SER A 838 17.46 8.57 0.66
N HIS A 839 17.43 9.75 0.06
CA HIS A 839 16.50 10.09 -1.03
C HIS A 839 16.81 9.29 -2.31
N ALA A 840 18.09 9.22 -2.72
CA ALA A 840 18.48 8.44 -3.89
C ALA A 840 18.34 6.91 -3.69
N ASN A 841 18.48 6.41 -2.45
CA ASN A 841 18.14 5.02 -2.14
C ASN A 841 16.64 4.76 -2.41
N ASN A 842 15.75 5.68 -2.02
CA ASN A 842 14.31 5.57 -2.31
C ASN A 842 14.05 5.65 -3.83
N ASN A 843 14.74 6.53 -4.57
CA ASN A 843 14.68 6.58 -6.03
C ASN A 843 15.08 5.24 -6.66
N MET A 844 16.18 4.61 -6.24
CA MET A 844 16.59 3.29 -6.75
C MET A 844 15.55 2.19 -6.48
N VAL A 845 14.99 2.17 -5.27
CA VAL A 845 13.93 1.22 -4.87
C VAL A 845 12.64 1.45 -5.67
N TYR A 846 12.29 2.71 -5.95
CA TYR A 846 11.19 3.04 -6.84
C TYR A 846 11.47 2.63 -8.29
N ASP A 847 12.66 2.92 -8.82
CA ASP A 847 12.98 2.64 -10.23
C ASP A 847 12.97 1.14 -10.54
N VAL A 848 13.37 0.30 -9.58
CA VAL A 848 13.35 -1.18 -9.69
C VAL A 848 11.96 -1.77 -9.41
N GLY A 849 11.21 -1.21 -8.46
CA GLY A 849 9.84 -1.65 -8.14
C GLY A 849 9.74 -2.88 -7.22
N GLU A 850 8.50 -3.21 -6.84
CA GLU A 850 8.16 -4.24 -5.85
C GLU A 850 7.74 -5.55 -6.52
N TRP A 851 8.72 -6.35 -6.96
CA TRP A 851 8.55 -7.62 -7.69
C TRP A 851 7.66 -8.69 -7.01
N TRP A 852 7.22 -8.46 -5.79
CA TRP A 852 6.33 -9.34 -5.01
C TRP A 852 4.86 -8.87 -4.96
N ASN A 853 4.56 -7.70 -5.54
CA ASN A 853 3.24 -7.05 -5.54
C ASN A 853 2.57 -7.10 -6.94
N GLU A 854 3.08 -7.95 -7.84
CA GLU A 854 2.57 -8.24 -9.19
C GLU A 854 1.82 -9.58 -9.25
#